data_AF-A0A3N5ZU68-F1
#
_entry.id   AF-A0A3N5ZU68-F1
#
_cell.length_a   1.000
_cell.length_b   1.000
_cell.length_c   1.000
_cell.angle_alpha   90.00
_cell.angle_beta   90.00
_cell.angle_gamma   90.00
#
_symmetry.space_group_name_H-M   'P 1'
#
loop_
_entity.id
_entity.type
_entity.pdbx_description
1 polymer ?
#
loop_
_entity_poly.entity_id
_entity_poly.type
_entity_poly.pdbx_seq_one_letter_code
_entity_poly.pdbx_strand_id
1 'polypeptide(L)'
;KRPSRQRPPTALHNLRRLMLGFDVSSHDSRRLIVEYTRYCQSLPPNDEDLVRWEDEVLTIFADVASLFGRQPGEGGSLTTGLSPEQYLLTYLRTVDSRGADLPGDFVALLRRALAHYEVRSLEPTPALRESLLWIFKSHHRADQQAVAVQAVLERRLANLDATGPGCPRFAAIVERIISVAQGRHSSLADLAREVHYRSFDRPAFERARASVYAEADRRLAALAMDPDGPDRASLVEALVECPQPLKKFLAPRLDVASPGMRRVILEVMVRRYYRIRTITAMTFDERASRSFARANLQHEGKPSEVVATHAAFGDLDAALLDAGTLPAGDRTDRTLEVHAWAEDGPGDAEATSESIRAALENAGFEGRFSRGVVAVAGPSEPGRVGIQYFTFRQAEDGFHEQRLYRGLHPMVAERLQIWRLSNFFVDRLPSVEDVYVFRGVARGNPKDERLFVIAEVREVTATRDESGRVIQAPELERMAMEAFTAIRRVQARRSPSERLHWNRVTLYVRRPLPLSRAEIEDVARRIGSGTDGLGLEKVVIRAVMPDPHTGKPADAVLSLSRPKGQSLVTRFSAPGEEPIRTLTDYKQKVLRMRQRGLAYPYEVVRMLTPAATAQSDLPPGEFIEYDLDLDGELRPVDRPYGQNKANIVVGLVRNVTPKYPEGMSRVILLGDPSKEVGSLAEPECARILAAMDLAERLRVPLEWFTLSAGAKISMESGTENMDWIARVLRRLIEFTQAGNEVNLIIMGINVGGQPYWNAEATMLMHTRGILVMTPEAAMVLTGKTALDYSGSVSAEDNHGIGGYEPIMGPNG
;
A
#
# COMPACT_ATOMS: atom_id res chain seq x y z
N LYS A 1 -7.24 -45.26 25.15
CA LYS A 1 -6.09 -44.58 25.80
C LYS A 1 -5.90 -43.22 25.13
N ARG A 2 -6.30 -42.12 25.78
CA ARG A 2 -6.03 -40.75 25.30
C ARG A 2 -4.50 -40.53 25.34
N PRO A 3 -3.87 -39.90 24.35
CA PRO A 3 -2.46 -39.54 24.47
C PRO A 3 -2.31 -38.60 25.66
N SER A 4 -1.37 -38.91 26.54
CA SER A 4 -0.99 -38.06 27.68
C SER A 4 -0.62 -36.67 27.16
N ARG A 5 -1.35 -35.63 27.59
CA ARG A 5 -0.98 -34.23 27.37
C ARG A 5 0.41 -34.01 27.99
N GLN A 6 1.46 -34.00 27.18
CA GLN A 6 2.79 -33.57 27.62
C GLN A 6 2.67 -32.13 28.14
N ARG A 7 3.30 -31.84 29.29
CA ARG A 7 3.30 -30.49 29.86
C ARG A 7 3.94 -29.52 28.85
N PRO A 8 3.37 -28.32 28.65
CA PRO A 8 3.97 -27.33 27.76
C PRO A 8 5.38 -26.99 28.23
N PRO A 9 6.34 -26.82 27.31
CA PRO A 9 7.64 -26.24 27.61
C PRO A 9 7.47 -24.89 28.31
N THR A 10 8.31 -24.59 29.31
CA THR A 10 8.17 -23.40 30.17
C THR A 10 8.02 -22.10 29.38
N ALA A 11 8.76 -21.93 28.28
CA ALA A 11 8.69 -20.74 27.43
C ALA A 11 7.31 -20.58 26.76
N LEU A 12 6.78 -21.63 26.12
CA LEU A 12 5.46 -21.61 25.49
C LEU A 12 4.33 -21.50 26.52
N HIS A 13 4.48 -22.12 27.68
CA HIS A 13 3.54 -21.96 28.79
C HIS A 13 3.48 -20.49 29.27
N ASN A 14 4.63 -19.83 29.37
CA ASN A 14 4.69 -18.43 29.75
C ASN A 14 4.11 -17.50 28.66
N LEU A 15 4.31 -17.81 27.38
CA LEU A 15 3.63 -17.10 26.28
C LEU A 15 2.11 -17.26 26.36
N ARG A 16 1.61 -18.48 26.62
CA ARG A 16 0.19 -18.73 26.86
C ARG A 16 -0.34 -17.90 28.03
N ARG A 17 0.39 -17.83 29.14
CA ARG A 17 0.03 -17.01 30.30
C ARG A 17 -0.01 -15.52 29.98
N LEU A 18 0.93 -15.04 29.17
CA LEU A 18 0.95 -13.66 28.67
C LEU A 18 -0.31 -13.35 27.84
N MET A 19 -0.73 -14.26 26.95
CA MET A 19 -1.96 -14.09 26.14
C MET A 19 -3.24 -14.10 26.98
N LEU A 20 -3.24 -14.79 28.12
CA LEU A 20 -4.37 -14.85 29.06
C LEU A 20 -4.35 -13.76 30.12
N GLY A 21 -3.36 -12.85 30.10
CA GLY A 21 -3.28 -11.77 31.08
C GLY A 21 -2.82 -12.21 32.48
N PHE A 22 -2.49 -13.49 32.69
CA PHE A 22 -1.94 -13.99 33.95
C PHE A 22 -0.64 -13.27 34.31
N ASP A 23 -0.32 -13.17 35.60
CA ASP A 23 0.82 -12.38 36.03
C ASP A 23 2.14 -12.96 35.52
N VAL A 24 2.76 -12.17 34.65
CA VAL A 24 4.07 -12.31 34.03
C VAL A 24 4.68 -10.92 34.21
N SER A 25 5.87 -10.78 34.80
CA SER A 25 6.39 -9.44 35.08
C SER A 25 6.71 -8.71 33.78
N SER A 26 6.53 -7.39 33.74
CA SER A 26 6.79 -6.58 32.54
C SER A 26 8.25 -6.59 32.09
N HIS A 27 9.18 -6.85 33.01
CA HIS A 27 10.60 -7.06 32.73
C HIS A 27 10.89 -8.42 32.06
N ASP A 28 9.90 -9.34 32.03
CA ASP A 28 10.03 -10.69 31.49
C ASP A 28 9.64 -10.81 30.01
N SER A 29 8.80 -9.94 29.42
CA SER A 29 8.25 -10.17 28.07
C SER A 29 9.32 -10.26 26.96
N ARG A 30 10.37 -9.43 26.99
CA ARG A 30 11.50 -9.54 26.05
C ARG A 30 12.35 -10.79 26.33
N ARG A 31 12.54 -11.13 27.61
CA ARG A 31 13.26 -12.33 28.02
C ARG A 31 12.53 -13.59 27.58
N LEU A 32 11.20 -13.60 27.65
CA LEU A 32 10.33 -14.68 27.19
C LEU A 32 10.44 -14.91 25.69
N ILE A 33 10.54 -13.85 24.89
CA ILE A 33 10.78 -14.00 23.44
C ILE A 33 12.16 -14.62 23.19
N VAL A 34 13.20 -14.15 23.89
CA VAL A 34 14.55 -14.73 23.78
C VAL A 34 14.57 -16.22 24.20
N GLU A 35 13.90 -16.56 25.29
CA GLU A 35 13.75 -17.94 25.76
C GLU A 35 12.98 -18.80 24.76
N TYR A 36 11.90 -18.28 24.19
CA TYR A 36 11.14 -18.92 23.10
C TYR A 36 12.02 -19.14 21.86
N THR A 37 12.72 -18.11 21.38
CA THR A 37 13.60 -18.22 20.21
C THR A 37 14.70 -19.26 20.43
N ARG A 38 15.33 -19.29 21.61
CA ARG A 38 16.33 -20.30 21.97
C ARG A 38 15.74 -21.70 22.03
N TYR A 39 14.55 -21.86 22.59
CA TYR A 39 13.84 -23.14 22.61
C TYR A 39 13.54 -23.62 21.18
N CYS A 40 13.05 -22.73 20.32
CA CYS A 40 12.79 -23.05 18.91
C CYS A 40 14.05 -23.46 18.14
N GLN A 41 15.21 -22.87 18.44
CA GLN A 41 16.49 -23.25 17.84
C GLN A 41 16.98 -24.64 18.27
N SER A 42 16.49 -25.16 19.41
CA SER A 42 16.85 -26.49 19.93
C SER A 42 16.03 -27.64 19.33
N LEU A 43 15.01 -27.34 18.54
CA LEU A 43 14.08 -28.31 17.97
C LEU A 43 14.09 -28.28 16.44
N PRO A 44 13.70 -29.39 15.78
CA PRO A 44 13.39 -29.39 14.36
C PRO A 44 12.34 -28.32 14.02
N PRO A 45 12.48 -27.59 12.90
CA PRO A 45 11.51 -26.57 12.50
C PRO A 45 10.06 -27.05 12.35
N ASN A 46 9.87 -28.34 12.06
CA ASN A 46 8.59 -29.01 11.83
C ASN A 46 8.10 -29.85 13.03
N ASP A 47 8.64 -29.62 14.23
CA ASP A 47 8.19 -30.30 15.44
C ASP A 47 6.67 -30.09 15.68
N GLU A 48 5.91 -31.19 15.69
CA GLU A 48 4.44 -31.16 15.75
C GLU A 48 3.91 -30.57 17.07
N ASP A 49 4.61 -30.81 18.18
CA ASP A 49 4.22 -30.31 19.49
C ASP A 49 4.44 -28.81 19.59
N LEU A 50 5.58 -28.30 19.12
CA LEU A 50 5.87 -26.87 19.01
C LEU A 50 4.83 -26.16 18.13
N VAL A 51 4.52 -26.72 16.96
CA VAL A 51 3.53 -26.18 16.04
C VAL A 51 2.15 -26.09 16.70
N ARG A 52 1.73 -27.15 17.41
CA ARG A 52 0.45 -27.18 18.13
C ARG A 52 0.37 -26.11 19.21
N TRP A 53 1.43 -25.90 19.98
CA TRP A 53 1.46 -24.89 21.04
C TRP A 53 1.50 -23.46 20.51
N GLU A 54 2.22 -23.23 19.41
CA GLU A 54 2.19 -21.92 18.72
C GLU A 54 0.80 -21.61 18.18
N ASP A 55 0.11 -22.58 17.56
CA ASP A 55 -1.28 -22.39 17.09
C ASP A 55 -2.23 -22.04 18.25
N GLU A 56 -2.01 -22.60 19.44
CA GLU A 56 -2.79 -22.26 20.65
C GLU A 56 -2.53 -20.82 21.10
N VAL A 57 -1.26 -20.39 21.18
CA VAL A 57 -0.90 -19.00 21.53
C VAL A 57 -1.53 -18.00 20.56
N LEU A 58 -1.42 -18.27 19.25
CA LEU A 58 -1.99 -17.44 18.19
C LEU A 58 -3.53 -17.40 18.27
N THR A 59 -4.17 -18.52 18.59
CA THR A 59 -5.63 -18.61 18.76
C THR A 59 -6.11 -17.79 19.95
N ILE A 60 -5.45 -17.92 21.11
CA ILE A 60 -5.82 -17.15 22.32
C ILE A 60 -5.72 -15.65 22.04
N PHE A 61 -4.62 -15.21 21.44
CA PHE A 61 -4.46 -13.81 21.06
C PHE A 61 -5.60 -13.32 20.17
N ALA A 62 -5.91 -14.05 19.09
CA ALA A 62 -6.96 -13.68 18.15
C ALA A 62 -8.34 -13.62 18.83
N ASP A 63 -8.69 -14.62 19.64
CA ASP A 63 -10.00 -14.70 20.29
C ASP A 63 -10.18 -13.62 21.37
N VAL A 64 -9.14 -13.34 22.17
CA VAL A 64 -9.19 -12.27 23.19
C VAL A 64 -9.21 -10.90 22.54
N ALA A 65 -8.33 -10.63 21.56
CA ALA A 65 -8.25 -9.34 20.87
C ALA A 65 -9.55 -9.01 20.11
N SER A 66 -10.26 -10.01 19.60
CA SER A 66 -11.54 -9.81 18.91
C SER A 66 -12.64 -9.19 19.79
N LEU A 67 -12.52 -9.29 21.13
CA LEU A 67 -13.45 -8.63 22.05
C LEU A 67 -13.22 -7.13 22.18
N PHE A 68 -12.07 -6.62 21.73
CA PHE A 68 -11.66 -5.23 21.88
C PHE A 68 -11.55 -4.51 20.53
N GLY A 69 -12.31 -4.97 19.53
CA GLY A 69 -12.48 -4.25 18.27
C GLY A 69 -13.18 -2.91 18.53
N ARG A 70 -12.68 -1.84 17.92
CA ARG A 70 -13.12 -0.45 18.13
C ARG A 70 -14.11 0.02 17.07
N GLN A 71 -14.19 -0.68 15.93
CA GLN A 71 -15.14 -0.36 14.87
C GLN A 71 -16.18 -1.48 14.66
N PRO A 72 -17.44 -1.12 14.29
CA PRO A 72 -18.40 -2.10 13.80
C PRO A 72 -17.82 -2.85 12.59
N GLY A 73 -17.61 -4.16 12.74
CA GLY A 73 -17.14 -5.05 11.68
C GLY A 73 -15.73 -5.60 11.91
N GLU A 74 -14.97 -5.00 12.83
CA GLU A 74 -13.72 -5.59 13.35
C GLU A 74 -14.05 -6.85 14.17
N GLY A 75 -13.33 -7.95 13.93
CA GLY A 75 -13.61 -9.24 14.59
C GLY A 75 -14.72 -10.08 13.93
N GLY A 76 -15.23 -9.66 12.77
CA GLY A 76 -15.90 -10.53 11.80
C GLY A 76 -17.41 -10.74 11.95
N SER A 77 -18.20 -9.84 12.55
CA SER A 77 -19.66 -10.09 12.65
C SER A 77 -20.66 -8.94 12.80
N LEU A 78 -20.28 -7.66 12.75
CA LEU A 78 -21.26 -6.59 13.01
C LEU A 78 -21.12 -5.41 12.03
N THR A 79 -21.95 -5.34 10.99
CA THR A 79 -21.93 -4.22 10.02
C THR A 79 -22.69 -2.98 10.51
N THR A 80 -23.50 -3.10 11.57
CA THR A 80 -24.32 -2.04 12.17
C THR A 80 -24.45 -2.26 13.68
N GLY A 81 -24.15 -1.26 14.51
CA GLY A 81 -24.30 -1.34 15.98
C GLY A 81 -23.11 -0.78 16.75
N LEU A 82 -23.01 -1.15 18.03
CA LEU A 82 -21.86 -0.82 18.90
C LEU A 82 -20.64 -1.68 18.52
N SER A 83 -19.45 -1.26 18.94
CA SER A 83 -18.23 -2.06 18.76
C SER A 83 -18.19 -3.29 19.69
N PRO A 84 -17.44 -4.35 19.36
CA PRO A 84 -17.21 -5.47 20.28
C PRO A 84 -16.75 -5.04 21.68
N GLU A 85 -15.87 -4.03 21.76
CA GLU A 85 -15.38 -3.48 23.02
C GLU A 85 -16.53 -2.90 23.87
N GLN A 86 -17.45 -2.17 23.25
CA GLN A 86 -18.62 -1.60 23.92
C GLN A 86 -19.62 -2.67 24.37
N TYR A 87 -19.82 -3.71 23.57
CA TYR A 87 -20.63 -4.85 24.00
C TYR A 87 -20.00 -5.57 25.19
N LEU A 88 -18.66 -5.67 25.25
CA LEU A 88 -17.95 -6.19 26.41
C LEU A 88 -18.15 -5.29 27.64
N LEU A 89 -17.97 -3.97 27.51
CA LEU A 89 -18.19 -3.02 28.60
C LEU A 89 -19.65 -3.04 29.10
N THR A 90 -20.61 -3.17 28.18
CA THR A 90 -22.03 -3.34 28.51
C THR A 90 -22.25 -4.63 29.30
N TYR A 91 -21.70 -5.75 28.83
CA TYR A 91 -21.77 -7.03 29.52
C TYR A 91 -21.19 -6.99 30.93
N LEU A 92 -20.04 -6.31 31.12
CA LEU A 92 -19.40 -6.15 32.43
C LEU A 92 -20.29 -5.40 33.43
N ARG A 93 -21.16 -4.50 32.95
CA ARG A 93 -22.15 -3.79 33.79
C ARG A 93 -23.40 -4.63 34.06
N THR A 94 -23.70 -5.61 33.22
CA THR A 94 -24.94 -6.42 33.27
C THR A 94 -24.64 -7.92 33.30
N VAL A 95 -23.59 -8.35 34.00
CA VAL A 95 -23.15 -9.77 34.01
C VAL A 95 -24.29 -10.72 34.39
N ASP A 96 -25.18 -10.29 35.28
CA ASP A 96 -26.33 -11.08 35.74
C ASP A 96 -27.40 -11.31 34.67
N SER A 97 -27.43 -10.49 33.60
CA SER A 97 -28.32 -10.66 32.43
C SER A 97 -27.94 -11.83 31.51
N ARG A 98 -26.77 -12.45 31.75
CA ARG A 98 -26.23 -13.58 30.95
C ARG A 98 -26.11 -13.26 29.45
N GLY A 99 -26.06 -11.97 29.10
CA GLY A 99 -25.96 -11.50 27.71
C GLY A 99 -27.26 -11.62 26.92
N ALA A 100 -28.42 -11.69 27.57
CA ALA A 100 -29.73 -11.78 26.91
C ALA A 100 -30.02 -10.59 25.96
N ASP A 101 -29.51 -9.41 26.31
CA ASP A 101 -29.72 -8.16 25.56
C ASP A 101 -28.59 -7.84 24.56
N LEU A 102 -27.65 -8.78 24.34
CA LEU A 102 -26.49 -8.58 23.47
C LEU A 102 -26.63 -9.36 22.15
N PRO A 103 -26.01 -8.89 21.05
CA PRO A 103 -26.04 -9.62 19.78
C PRO A 103 -25.45 -11.03 19.90
N GLY A 104 -26.10 -12.02 19.29
CA GLY A 104 -25.69 -13.43 19.36
C GLY A 104 -24.25 -13.68 18.90
N ASP A 105 -23.78 -12.94 17.91
CA ASP A 105 -22.42 -13.03 17.39
C ASP A 105 -21.37 -12.54 18.40
N PHE A 106 -21.68 -11.47 19.12
CA PHE A 106 -20.83 -11.00 20.23
C PHE A 106 -20.80 -12.03 21.37
N VAL A 107 -21.94 -12.62 21.71
CA VAL A 107 -22.01 -13.68 22.73
C VAL A 107 -21.17 -14.90 22.32
N ALA A 108 -21.14 -15.24 21.03
CA ALA A 108 -20.26 -16.29 20.51
C ALA A 108 -18.78 -15.92 20.64
N LEU A 109 -18.39 -14.67 20.34
CA LEU A 109 -17.05 -14.15 20.57
C LEU A 109 -16.64 -14.26 22.04
N LEU A 110 -17.49 -13.80 22.96
CA LEU A 110 -17.24 -13.84 24.40
C LEU A 110 -17.06 -15.29 24.90
N ARG A 111 -17.91 -16.22 24.47
CA ARG A 111 -17.79 -17.64 24.82
C ARG A 111 -16.51 -18.26 24.30
N ARG A 112 -16.05 -17.90 23.10
CA ARG A 112 -14.76 -18.36 22.55
C ARG A 112 -13.59 -17.90 23.41
N ALA A 113 -13.56 -16.62 23.79
CA ALA A 113 -12.51 -16.08 24.65
C ALA A 113 -12.52 -16.75 26.04
N LEU A 114 -13.71 -16.88 26.66
CA LEU A 114 -13.88 -17.52 27.97
C LEU A 114 -13.49 -19.01 27.99
N ALA A 115 -13.64 -19.71 26.87
CA ALA A 115 -13.28 -21.12 26.76
C ALA A 115 -11.78 -21.36 27.05
N HIS A 116 -10.90 -20.39 26.79
CA HIS A 116 -9.47 -20.48 27.10
C HIS A 116 -9.16 -20.40 28.60
N TYR A 117 -10.10 -19.88 29.38
CA TYR A 117 -10.10 -19.84 30.85
C TYR A 117 -10.91 -20.99 31.46
N GLU A 118 -11.27 -22.00 30.66
CA GLU A 118 -12.07 -23.16 31.05
C GLU A 118 -13.52 -22.82 31.48
N VAL A 119 -14.00 -21.61 31.15
CA VAL A 119 -15.37 -21.16 31.43
C VAL A 119 -16.24 -21.34 30.18
N ARG A 120 -17.28 -22.18 30.28
CA ARG A 120 -18.19 -22.49 29.15
C ARG A 120 -19.61 -21.94 29.31
N SER A 121 -19.93 -21.43 30.49
CA SER A 121 -21.25 -20.89 30.84
C SER A 121 -21.14 -19.41 31.18
N LEU A 122 -22.20 -18.65 30.90
CA LEU A 122 -22.35 -17.25 31.30
C LEU A 122 -23.12 -17.10 32.62
N GLU A 123 -23.26 -18.20 33.38
CA GLU A 123 -23.76 -18.14 34.76
C GLU A 123 -22.82 -17.29 35.64
N PRO A 124 -23.34 -16.36 36.46
CA PRO A 124 -22.56 -15.46 37.32
C PRO A 124 -21.78 -16.21 38.42
N THR A 125 -20.69 -16.87 38.04
CA THR A 125 -19.81 -17.63 38.93
C THR A 125 -18.55 -16.82 39.27
N PRO A 126 -17.88 -17.11 40.40
CA PRO A 126 -16.58 -16.51 40.70
C PRO A 126 -15.56 -16.71 39.57
N ALA A 127 -15.53 -17.91 38.97
CA ALA A 127 -14.64 -18.24 37.85
C ALA A 127 -14.91 -17.37 36.61
N LEU A 128 -16.17 -17.07 36.30
CA LEU A 128 -16.53 -16.15 35.22
C LEU A 128 -16.00 -14.73 35.52
N ARG A 129 -16.27 -14.21 36.71
CA ARG A 129 -15.83 -12.85 37.12
C ARG A 129 -14.31 -12.71 37.08
N GLU A 130 -13.59 -13.73 37.55
CA GLU A 130 -12.14 -13.76 37.53
C GLU A 130 -11.60 -13.82 36.08
N SER A 131 -12.21 -14.64 35.22
CA SER A 131 -11.83 -14.74 33.80
C SER A 131 -12.03 -13.42 33.06
N LEU A 132 -13.10 -12.69 33.34
CA LEU A 132 -13.36 -11.36 32.78
C LEU A 132 -12.27 -10.35 33.19
N LEU A 133 -11.83 -10.39 34.46
CA LEU A 133 -10.69 -9.59 34.92
C LEU A 133 -9.40 -9.95 34.16
N TRP A 134 -9.13 -11.25 33.98
CA TRP A 134 -7.94 -11.70 33.24
C TRP A 134 -7.98 -11.32 31.76
N ILE A 135 -9.15 -11.37 31.12
CA ILE A 135 -9.37 -10.86 29.75
C ILE A 135 -9.00 -9.37 29.67
N PHE A 136 -9.39 -8.56 30.64
CA PHE A 136 -9.05 -7.13 30.66
C PHE A 136 -7.55 -6.90 30.94
N LYS A 137 -6.95 -7.66 31.86
CA LYS A 137 -5.49 -7.65 32.10
C LYS A 137 -4.70 -8.06 30.86
N SER A 138 -5.24 -8.98 30.07
CA SER A 138 -4.67 -9.38 28.78
C SER A 138 -4.69 -8.21 27.79
N HIS A 139 -5.81 -7.50 27.66
CA HIS A 139 -5.93 -6.34 26.77
C HIS A 139 -4.93 -5.23 27.09
N HIS A 140 -4.73 -4.90 28.37
CA HIS A 140 -3.74 -3.89 28.77
C HIS A 140 -2.30 -4.25 28.38
N ARG A 141 -2.03 -5.51 28.02
CA ARG A 141 -0.72 -5.99 27.58
C ARG A 141 -0.68 -6.27 26.07
N ALA A 142 -1.67 -5.81 25.29
CA ALA A 142 -1.79 -6.07 23.86
C ALA A 142 -0.52 -5.73 23.06
N ASP A 143 0.16 -4.61 23.37
CA ASP A 143 1.41 -4.23 22.69
C ASP A 143 2.52 -5.28 22.91
N GLN A 144 2.63 -5.81 24.13
CA GLN A 144 3.62 -6.85 24.46
C GLN A 144 3.26 -8.19 23.81
N GLN A 145 1.97 -8.50 23.76
CA GLN A 145 1.46 -9.69 23.08
C GLN A 145 1.72 -9.63 21.59
N ALA A 146 1.50 -8.47 20.95
CA ALA A 146 1.73 -8.28 19.52
C ALA A 146 3.18 -8.58 19.14
N VAL A 147 4.16 -8.15 19.95
CA VAL A 147 5.59 -8.46 19.71
C VAL A 147 5.86 -9.98 19.82
N ALA A 148 5.25 -10.67 20.79
CA ALA A 148 5.41 -12.11 20.93
C ALA A 148 4.76 -12.89 19.77
N VAL A 149 3.56 -12.49 19.36
CA VAL A 149 2.85 -13.05 18.19
C VAL A 149 3.66 -12.82 16.91
N GLN A 150 4.26 -11.63 16.76
CA GLN A 150 5.14 -11.31 15.65
C GLN A 150 6.33 -12.28 15.59
N ALA A 151 6.99 -12.56 16.72
CA ALA A 151 8.11 -13.51 16.76
C ALA A 151 7.69 -14.94 16.35
N VAL A 152 6.50 -15.39 16.74
CA VAL A 152 5.96 -16.70 16.32
C VAL A 152 5.70 -16.73 14.81
N LEU A 153 5.08 -15.69 14.27
CA LEU A 153 4.78 -15.59 12.83
C LEU A 153 6.07 -15.45 11.99
N GLU A 154 7.07 -14.70 12.45
CA GLU A 154 8.39 -14.58 11.80
C GLU A 154 9.11 -15.93 11.75
N ARG A 155 9.10 -16.69 12.85
CA ARG A 155 9.64 -18.05 12.87
C ARG A 155 8.93 -18.94 11.85
N ARG A 156 7.59 -18.92 11.83
CA ARG A 156 6.80 -19.71 10.87
C ARG A 156 7.15 -19.36 9.44
N LEU A 157 7.23 -18.08 9.14
CA LEU A 157 7.61 -17.56 7.82
C LEU A 157 9.02 -18.02 7.42
N ALA A 158 9.99 -17.98 8.34
CA ALA A 158 11.36 -18.39 8.09
C ALA A 158 11.53 -19.90 7.85
N ASN A 159 10.58 -20.73 8.31
CA ASN A 159 10.67 -22.19 8.29
C ASN A 159 9.60 -22.86 7.41
N LEU A 160 8.95 -22.10 6.51
CA LEU A 160 7.87 -22.59 5.66
C LEU A 160 8.22 -23.85 4.87
N ASP A 161 9.43 -23.89 4.32
CA ASP A 161 9.89 -25.01 3.48
C ASP A 161 9.97 -26.33 4.28
N ALA A 162 10.22 -26.25 5.59
CA ALA A 162 10.29 -27.41 6.47
C ALA A 162 8.92 -27.81 7.04
N THR A 163 8.02 -26.85 7.28
CA THR A 163 6.70 -27.11 7.88
C THR A 163 5.65 -27.63 6.87
N GLY A 164 5.92 -27.55 5.57
CA GLY A 164 4.99 -27.96 4.52
C GLY A 164 3.82 -26.97 4.33
N PRO A 165 2.87 -27.28 3.42
CA PRO A 165 1.71 -26.42 3.18
C PRO A 165 0.87 -26.29 4.46
N GLY A 166 0.44 -25.06 4.76
CA GLY A 166 -0.32 -24.78 5.98
C GLY A 166 -1.64 -25.56 6.03
N CYS A 167 -2.13 -25.86 7.24
CA CYS A 167 -3.44 -26.48 7.41
C CYS A 167 -4.59 -25.45 7.39
N PRO A 168 -5.82 -25.82 6.98
CA PRO A 168 -6.97 -24.90 6.96
C PRO A 168 -7.24 -24.22 8.31
N ARG A 169 -6.95 -24.93 9.41
CA ARG A 169 -7.05 -24.37 10.77
C ARG A 169 -6.09 -23.20 10.99
N PHE A 170 -4.84 -23.31 10.53
CA PHE A 170 -3.87 -22.24 10.63
C PHE A 170 -4.26 -21.03 9.78
N ALA A 171 -4.83 -21.25 8.59
CA ALA A 171 -5.35 -20.17 7.74
C ALA A 171 -6.39 -19.32 8.49
N ALA A 172 -7.38 -19.98 9.10
CA ALA A 172 -8.43 -19.31 9.87
C ALA A 172 -7.89 -18.58 11.12
N ILE A 173 -6.79 -19.04 11.73
CA ILE A 173 -6.13 -18.32 12.82
C ILE A 173 -5.49 -17.04 12.27
N VAL A 174 -4.72 -17.13 11.19
CA VAL A 174 -4.03 -15.99 10.59
C VAL A 174 -5.00 -14.94 10.07
N GLU A 175 -6.10 -15.34 9.42
CA GLU A 175 -7.16 -14.42 8.96
C GLU A 175 -7.79 -13.61 10.10
N ARG A 176 -8.04 -14.26 11.24
CA ARG A 176 -8.52 -13.55 12.44
C ARG A 176 -7.47 -12.60 13.00
N ILE A 177 -6.20 -12.99 13.03
CA ILE A 177 -5.09 -12.09 13.42
C ILE A 177 -5.04 -10.86 12.51
N ILE A 178 -5.18 -11.04 11.19
CA ILE A 178 -5.23 -9.93 10.23
C ILE A 178 -6.36 -8.96 10.58
N SER A 179 -7.55 -9.49 10.90
CA SER A 179 -8.72 -8.68 11.26
C SER A 179 -8.52 -7.89 12.56
N VAL A 180 -8.03 -8.53 13.63
CA VAL A 180 -7.88 -7.86 14.95
C VAL A 180 -6.65 -6.96 15.05
N ALA A 181 -5.61 -7.21 14.25
CA ALA A 181 -4.42 -6.37 14.20
C ALA A 181 -4.63 -5.13 13.30
N GLN A 182 -5.70 -5.10 12.49
CA GLN A 182 -6.01 -3.97 11.62
C GLN A 182 -6.25 -2.70 12.45
N GLY A 183 -5.69 -1.57 12.01
CA GLY A 183 -5.78 -0.28 12.72
C GLY A 183 -4.86 -0.14 13.95
N ARG A 184 -4.81 -1.14 14.84
CA ARG A 184 -4.05 -1.08 16.11
C ARG A 184 -2.58 -1.51 15.99
N HIS A 185 -2.30 -2.59 15.27
CA HIS A 185 -0.96 -3.18 15.13
C HIS A 185 -0.62 -3.43 13.65
N SER A 186 -0.40 -2.33 12.91
CA SER A 186 -0.17 -2.39 11.45
C SER A 186 0.97 -3.34 11.03
N SER A 187 2.07 -3.40 11.78
CA SER A 187 3.19 -4.32 11.52
C SER A 187 2.79 -5.79 11.65
N LEU A 188 2.01 -6.14 12.68
CA LEU A 188 1.52 -7.49 12.89
C LEU A 188 0.52 -7.90 11.80
N ALA A 189 -0.39 -7.00 11.42
CA ALA A 189 -1.32 -7.24 10.32
C ALA A 189 -0.59 -7.44 8.98
N ASP A 190 0.46 -6.66 8.73
CA ASP A 190 1.31 -6.79 7.54
C ASP A 190 2.03 -8.16 7.51
N LEU A 191 2.62 -8.60 8.62
CA LEU A 191 3.28 -9.89 8.72
C LEU A 191 2.29 -11.06 8.59
N ALA A 192 1.13 -10.98 9.24
CA ALA A 192 0.12 -12.04 9.16
C ALA A 192 -0.39 -12.22 7.72
N ARG A 193 -0.57 -11.14 6.95
CA ARG A 193 -0.88 -11.21 5.51
C ARG A 193 0.22 -11.88 4.71
N GLU A 194 1.49 -11.59 5.01
CA GLU A 194 2.62 -12.26 4.34
C GLU A 194 2.66 -13.76 4.66
N VAL A 195 2.45 -14.15 5.92
CA VAL A 195 2.36 -15.57 6.31
C VAL A 195 1.24 -16.27 5.56
N HIS A 196 0.04 -15.68 5.53
CA HIS A 196 -1.10 -16.24 4.80
C HIS A 196 -0.77 -16.48 3.33
N TYR A 197 -0.29 -15.45 2.64
CA TYR A 197 0.09 -15.53 1.23
C TYR A 197 1.16 -16.62 0.97
N ARG A 198 2.22 -16.65 1.78
CA ARG A 198 3.36 -17.55 1.59
C ARG A 198 3.02 -19.01 1.90
N SER A 199 2.14 -19.25 2.88
CA SER A 199 1.74 -20.59 3.33
C SER A 199 0.65 -21.22 2.48
N PHE A 200 -0.30 -20.43 1.96
CA PHE A 200 -1.53 -20.96 1.36
C PHE A 200 -1.63 -20.64 -0.14
N ASP A 201 -1.35 -19.41 -0.54
CA ASP A 201 -1.54 -18.98 -1.93
C ASP A 201 -0.33 -19.35 -2.81
N ARG A 202 0.88 -19.00 -2.37
CA ARG A 202 2.12 -19.17 -3.13
C ARG A 202 2.39 -20.62 -3.60
N PRO A 203 2.19 -21.68 -2.79
CA PRO A 203 2.55 -23.04 -3.20
C PRO A 203 1.76 -23.55 -4.41
N ALA A 204 0.49 -23.16 -4.56
CA ALA A 204 -0.30 -23.53 -5.72
C ALA A 204 0.29 -22.92 -7.01
N PHE A 205 0.73 -21.66 -6.94
CA PHE A 205 1.37 -20.98 -8.06
C PHE A 205 2.75 -21.53 -8.40
N GLU A 206 3.55 -21.89 -7.39
CA GLU A 206 4.86 -22.51 -7.62
C GLU A 206 4.74 -23.86 -8.31
N ARG A 207 3.75 -24.69 -7.97
CA ARG A 207 3.46 -25.95 -8.68
C ARG A 207 3.06 -25.72 -10.14
N ALA A 208 2.16 -24.76 -10.40
CA ALA A 208 1.77 -24.41 -11.76
C ALA A 208 2.95 -23.86 -12.58
N ARG A 209 3.83 -23.07 -11.96
CA ARG A 209 5.04 -22.55 -12.59
C ARG A 209 6.06 -23.66 -12.90
N ALA A 210 6.23 -24.62 -11.99
CA ALA A 210 7.14 -25.75 -12.18
C ALA A 210 6.74 -26.63 -13.36
N SER A 211 5.44 -26.87 -13.59
CA SER A 211 4.97 -27.66 -14.73
C SER A 211 5.31 -26.98 -16.08
N VAL A 212 5.17 -25.65 -16.16
CA VAL A 212 5.54 -24.89 -17.36
C VAL A 212 7.04 -24.93 -17.64
N TYR A 213 7.89 -24.85 -16.60
CA TYR A 213 9.33 -25.02 -16.80
C TYR A 213 9.72 -26.43 -17.21
N ALA A 214 9.09 -27.46 -16.63
CA ALA A 214 9.32 -28.84 -17.04
C ALA A 214 8.95 -29.05 -18.51
N GLU A 215 7.89 -28.40 -19.00
CA GLU A 215 7.54 -28.43 -20.42
C GLU A 215 8.55 -27.67 -21.29
N ALA A 216 9.03 -26.50 -20.85
CA ALA A 216 10.08 -25.77 -21.55
C ALA A 216 11.38 -26.59 -21.64
N ASP A 217 11.76 -27.31 -20.58
CA ASP A 217 12.93 -28.19 -20.57
C ASP A 217 12.79 -29.34 -21.58
N ARG A 218 11.62 -30.01 -21.63
CA ARG A 218 11.33 -31.04 -22.63
C ARG A 218 11.48 -30.51 -24.07
N ARG A 219 10.98 -29.29 -24.33
CA ARG A 219 11.09 -28.67 -25.66
C ARG A 219 12.53 -28.30 -26.03
N LEU A 220 13.32 -27.81 -25.07
CA LEU A 220 14.75 -27.56 -25.29
C LEU A 220 15.52 -28.87 -25.54
N ALA A 221 15.20 -29.95 -24.82
CA ALA A 221 15.82 -31.25 -25.02
C ALA A 221 15.53 -31.79 -26.44
N ALA A 222 14.29 -31.65 -26.93
CA ALA A 222 13.95 -32.00 -28.31
C ALA A 222 14.74 -31.16 -29.34
N LEU A 223 14.85 -29.85 -29.13
CA LEU A 223 15.65 -28.95 -29.97
C LEU A 223 17.16 -29.25 -29.90
N ALA A 224 17.66 -29.77 -28.79
CA ALA A 224 19.07 -30.16 -28.66
C ALA A 224 19.39 -31.44 -29.45
N MET A 225 18.41 -32.34 -29.64
CA MET A 225 18.57 -33.55 -30.44
C MET A 225 18.54 -33.25 -31.95
N ASP A 226 17.65 -32.36 -32.39
CA ASP A 226 17.54 -31.96 -33.80
C ASP A 226 17.25 -30.46 -33.94
N PRO A 227 18.29 -29.59 -33.90
CA PRO A 227 18.12 -28.13 -33.91
C PRO A 227 17.53 -27.57 -35.21
N ASP A 228 17.63 -28.31 -36.32
CA ASP A 228 17.19 -27.91 -37.66
C ASP A 228 16.06 -28.81 -38.21
N GLY A 229 15.46 -29.63 -37.34
CA GLY A 229 14.37 -30.54 -37.67
C GLY A 229 13.06 -29.85 -38.08
N PRO A 230 12.10 -30.61 -38.63
CA PRO A 230 10.82 -30.07 -39.11
C PRO A 230 9.99 -29.39 -38.01
N ASP A 231 10.13 -29.84 -36.75
CA ASP A 231 9.38 -29.32 -35.60
C ASP A 231 10.01 -28.06 -34.98
N ARG A 232 11.22 -27.65 -35.42
CA ARG A 232 11.98 -26.52 -34.86
C ARG A 232 11.14 -25.26 -34.73
N ALA A 233 10.45 -24.87 -35.81
CA ALA A 233 9.67 -23.63 -35.85
C ALA A 233 8.57 -23.62 -34.78
N SER A 234 7.86 -24.73 -34.62
CA SER A 234 6.80 -24.90 -33.63
C SER A 234 7.36 -24.88 -32.19
N LEU A 235 8.48 -25.57 -31.95
CA LEU A 235 9.13 -25.63 -30.64
C LEU A 235 9.70 -24.26 -30.21
N VAL A 236 10.35 -23.54 -31.14
CA VAL A 236 10.85 -22.18 -30.90
C VAL A 236 9.68 -21.24 -30.62
N GLU A 237 8.61 -21.28 -31.40
CA GLU A 237 7.43 -20.45 -31.18
C GLU A 237 6.80 -20.73 -29.81
N ALA A 238 6.69 -21.99 -29.41
CA ALA A 238 6.16 -22.37 -28.11
C ALA A 238 7.05 -21.90 -26.93
N LEU A 239 8.38 -21.87 -27.11
CA LEU A 239 9.33 -21.28 -26.15
C LEU A 239 9.25 -19.75 -26.15
N VAL A 240 9.00 -19.12 -27.30
CA VAL A 240 8.77 -17.68 -27.41
C VAL A 240 7.48 -17.31 -26.69
N GLU A 241 6.38 -18.02 -26.92
CA GLU A 241 5.06 -17.79 -26.31
C GLU A 241 4.95 -18.22 -24.84
N CYS A 242 5.93 -18.96 -24.30
CA CYS A 242 5.90 -19.43 -22.92
C CYS A 242 5.59 -18.28 -21.93
N PRO A 243 4.58 -18.43 -21.06
CA PRO A 243 4.17 -17.37 -20.16
C PRO A 243 5.20 -17.14 -19.04
N GLN A 244 6.11 -18.07 -18.76
CA GLN A 244 7.08 -17.90 -17.67
C GLN A 244 8.37 -17.17 -18.12
N PRO A 245 9.06 -16.45 -17.22
CA PRO A 245 10.38 -15.92 -17.47
C PRO A 245 11.39 -17.04 -17.77
N LEU A 246 12.03 -17.01 -18.94
CA LEU A 246 12.99 -18.04 -19.35
C LEU A 246 14.45 -17.63 -19.19
N LYS A 247 14.77 -16.36 -18.93
CA LYS A 247 16.16 -15.89 -18.93
C LYS A 247 17.04 -16.61 -17.90
N LYS A 248 16.60 -16.70 -16.64
CA LYS A 248 17.34 -17.41 -15.58
C LYS A 248 17.51 -18.90 -15.87
N PHE A 249 16.60 -19.44 -16.67
CA PHE A 249 16.61 -20.83 -17.10
C PHE A 249 17.56 -21.04 -18.30
N LEU A 250 17.60 -20.11 -19.24
CA LEU A 250 18.41 -20.21 -20.47
C LEU A 250 19.86 -19.75 -20.28
N ALA A 251 20.12 -18.74 -19.44
CA ALA A 251 21.46 -18.15 -19.30
C ALA A 251 22.55 -19.16 -18.89
N PRO A 252 22.34 -20.08 -17.92
CA PRO A 252 23.37 -21.06 -17.55
C PRO A 252 23.68 -22.09 -18.65
N ARG A 253 22.78 -22.25 -19.63
CA ARG A 253 22.92 -23.24 -20.70
C ARG A 253 23.73 -22.72 -21.89
N LEU A 254 23.93 -21.40 -22.02
CA LEU A 254 24.61 -20.80 -23.17
C LEU A 254 26.07 -21.20 -23.27
N ASP A 255 26.77 -21.25 -22.14
CA ASP A 255 28.21 -21.51 -22.07
C ASP A 255 28.56 -22.93 -22.54
N VAL A 256 27.80 -23.92 -22.06
CA VAL A 256 28.01 -25.35 -22.38
C VAL A 256 27.24 -25.85 -23.62
N ALA A 257 26.42 -25.00 -24.25
CA ALA A 257 25.60 -25.39 -25.40
C ALA A 257 26.44 -25.58 -26.67
N SER A 258 26.00 -26.50 -27.55
CA SER A 258 26.53 -26.62 -28.91
C SER A 258 26.23 -25.34 -29.73
N PRO A 259 26.98 -25.05 -30.81
CA PRO A 259 26.71 -23.87 -31.65
C PRO A 259 25.27 -23.79 -32.17
N GLY A 260 24.70 -24.93 -32.60
CA GLY A 260 23.29 -25.01 -33.01
C GLY A 260 22.31 -24.64 -31.88
N MET A 261 22.55 -25.15 -30.67
CA MET A 261 21.71 -24.84 -29.51
C MET A 261 21.89 -23.38 -29.05
N ARG A 262 23.11 -22.82 -29.11
CA ARG A 262 23.36 -21.40 -28.83
C ARG A 262 22.56 -20.49 -29.76
N ARG A 263 22.52 -20.81 -31.06
CA ARG A 263 21.70 -20.07 -32.05
C ARG A 263 20.21 -20.08 -31.65
N VAL A 264 19.68 -21.25 -31.30
CA VAL A 264 18.27 -21.40 -30.88
C VAL A 264 17.98 -20.63 -29.59
N ILE A 265 18.86 -20.69 -28.58
CA ILE A 265 18.67 -19.95 -27.33
C ILE A 265 18.68 -18.44 -27.61
N LEU A 266 19.66 -17.93 -28.36
CA LEU A 266 19.76 -16.51 -28.71
C LEU A 266 18.53 -16.04 -29.51
N GLU A 267 18.04 -16.85 -30.46
CA GLU A 267 16.80 -16.57 -31.19
C GLU A 267 15.59 -16.43 -30.26
N VAL A 268 15.38 -17.40 -29.36
CA VAL A 268 14.27 -17.35 -28.39
C VAL A 268 14.37 -16.10 -27.53
N MET A 269 15.57 -15.73 -27.10
CA MET A 269 15.78 -14.56 -26.24
C MET A 269 15.49 -13.25 -26.98
N VAL A 270 16.03 -13.06 -28.19
CA VAL A 270 15.78 -11.88 -29.01
C VAL A 270 14.29 -11.75 -29.34
N ARG A 271 13.64 -12.82 -29.82
CA ARG A 271 12.19 -12.81 -30.13
C ARG A 271 11.34 -12.49 -28.89
N ARG A 272 11.74 -12.95 -27.70
CA ARG A 272 11.01 -12.65 -26.45
C ARG A 272 11.19 -11.21 -25.99
N TYR A 273 12.40 -10.65 -26.04
CA TYR A 273 12.64 -9.27 -25.60
C TYR A 273 12.05 -8.24 -26.57
N TYR A 274 12.25 -8.44 -27.87
CA TYR A 274 11.86 -7.49 -28.92
C TYR A 274 10.45 -7.75 -29.47
N ARG A 275 9.60 -8.48 -28.75
CA ARG A 275 8.19 -8.73 -29.14
C ARG A 275 7.37 -7.46 -29.36
N ILE A 276 7.76 -6.34 -28.74
CA ILE A 276 7.13 -5.03 -28.93
C ILE A 276 7.58 -4.34 -30.24
N ARG A 277 8.39 -5.01 -31.06
CA ARG A 277 8.92 -4.56 -32.35
C ARG A 277 8.58 -5.60 -33.42
N THR A 278 8.49 -5.14 -34.67
CA THR A 278 8.37 -6.04 -35.82
C THR A 278 9.77 -6.52 -36.21
N ILE A 279 10.00 -7.83 -36.05
CA ILE A 279 11.21 -8.50 -36.54
C ILE A 279 10.97 -8.90 -38.00
N THR A 280 11.76 -8.35 -38.92
CA THR A 280 11.61 -8.57 -40.37
C THR A 280 12.47 -9.72 -40.89
N ALA A 281 13.66 -9.88 -40.33
CA ALA A 281 14.58 -10.97 -40.66
C ALA A 281 15.41 -11.34 -39.44
N MET A 282 15.78 -12.61 -39.36
CA MET A 282 16.70 -13.13 -38.35
C MET A 282 17.78 -13.97 -39.04
N THR A 283 19.05 -13.63 -38.80
CA THR A 283 20.21 -14.33 -39.34
C THR A 283 21.16 -14.71 -38.21
N PHE A 284 22.07 -15.64 -38.50
CA PHE A 284 23.06 -16.12 -37.54
C PHE A 284 24.43 -16.11 -38.18
N ASP A 285 25.43 -15.65 -37.43
CA ASP A 285 26.82 -15.62 -37.83
C ASP A 285 27.67 -16.37 -36.79
N GLU A 286 28.76 -16.99 -37.24
CA GLU A 286 29.78 -17.57 -36.36
C GLU A 286 31.13 -16.91 -36.63
N ARG A 287 31.77 -16.38 -35.56
CA ARG A 287 33.08 -15.71 -35.62
C ARG A 287 33.89 -16.09 -34.39
N ALA A 288 35.16 -16.46 -34.59
CA ALA A 288 36.10 -16.81 -33.51
C ALA A 288 35.48 -17.67 -32.39
N SER A 289 34.77 -18.74 -32.77
CA SER A 289 34.08 -19.70 -31.87
C SER A 289 32.87 -19.15 -31.10
N ARG A 290 32.38 -17.96 -31.42
CA ARG A 290 31.15 -17.35 -30.86
C ARG A 290 30.02 -17.32 -31.88
N SER A 291 28.81 -17.58 -31.39
CA SER A 291 27.58 -17.48 -32.18
C SER A 291 26.93 -16.11 -31.96
N PHE A 292 26.53 -15.47 -33.05
CA PHE A 292 25.82 -14.20 -33.06
C PHE A 292 24.43 -14.39 -33.68
N ALA A 293 23.39 -13.93 -32.99
CA ALA A 293 22.05 -13.80 -33.55
C ALA A 293 21.81 -12.35 -33.96
N ARG A 294 21.36 -12.13 -35.19
CA ARG A 294 21.10 -10.80 -35.74
C ARG A 294 19.64 -10.69 -36.13
N ALA A 295 18.99 -9.61 -35.71
CA ALA A 295 17.60 -9.35 -36.00
C ALA A 295 17.39 -7.95 -36.56
N ASN A 296 16.80 -7.87 -37.74
CA ASN A 296 16.41 -6.61 -38.35
C ASN A 296 15.04 -6.18 -37.84
N LEU A 297 14.98 -5.02 -37.22
CA LEU A 297 13.80 -4.46 -36.57
C LEU A 297 13.32 -3.22 -37.31
N GLN A 298 12.00 -3.00 -37.28
CA GLN A 298 11.39 -1.74 -37.67
C GLN A 298 10.86 -1.01 -36.43
N HIS A 299 11.27 0.25 -36.25
CA HIS A 299 10.82 1.09 -35.14
C HIS A 299 10.53 2.51 -35.63
N GLU A 300 9.30 2.99 -35.49
CA GLU A 300 8.87 4.33 -35.95
C GLU A 300 9.26 4.62 -37.42
N GLY A 301 9.21 3.59 -38.27
CA GLY A 301 9.61 3.68 -39.68
C GLY A 301 11.13 3.69 -39.93
N LYS A 302 11.98 3.65 -38.89
CA LYS A 302 13.43 3.57 -39.01
C LYS A 302 13.92 2.11 -38.92
N PRO A 303 14.84 1.69 -39.80
CA PRO A 303 15.49 0.38 -39.68
C PRO A 303 16.49 0.40 -38.51
N SER A 304 16.45 -0.65 -37.70
CA SER A 304 17.43 -0.88 -36.62
C SER A 304 17.83 -2.36 -36.60
N GLU A 305 19.01 -2.66 -36.07
CA GLU A 305 19.53 -4.03 -35.97
C GLU A 305 19.87 -4.33 -34.52
N VAL A 306 19.49 -5.53 -34.06
CA VAL A 306 19.98 -6.09 -32.79
C VAL A 306 20.93 -7.21 -33.09
N VAL A 307 22.08 -7.19 -32.40
CA VAL A 307 23.08 -8.25 -32.46
C VAL A 307 23.26 -8.81 -31.06
N ALA A 308 22.87 -10.06 -30.87
CA ALA A 308 22.91 -10.75 -29.59
C ALA A 308 23.98 -11.85 -29.58
N THR A 309 24.74 -11.96 -28.50
CA THR A 309 25.75 -13.00 -28.32
C THR A 309 25.87 -13.44 -26.86
N HIS A 310 26.68 -14.46 -26.60
CA HIS A 310 27.02 -14.94 -25.27
C HIS A 310 28.53 -14.92 -25.07
N ALA A 311 28.98 -14.75 -23.83
CA ALA A 311 30.38 -14.79 -23.45
C ALA A 311 30.55 -15.16 -21.96
N ALA A 312 31.73 -15.65 -21.57
CA ALA A 312 32.15 -15.55 -20.18
C ALA A 312 32.42 -14.08 -19.83
N PHE A 313 32.16 -13.65 -18.60
CA PHE A 313 32.32 -12.25 -18.21
C PHE A 313 33.79 -11.78 -18.30
N GLY A 314 34.74 -12.65 -17.96
CA GLY A 314 36.17 -12.37 -18.14
C GLY A 314 36.64 -12.30 -19.60
N ASP A 315 35.79 -12.70 -20.54
CA ASP A 315 36.05 -12.74 -21.98
C ASP A 315 35.20 -11.68 -22.74
N LEU A 316 34.65 -10.71 -22.00
CA LEU A 316 33.75 -9.68 -22.53
C LEU A 316 34.45 -8.79 -23.57
N ASP A 317 35.70 -8.37 -23.32
CA ASP A 317 36.46 -7.51 -24.25
C ASP A 317 36.57 -8.14 -25.64
N ALA A 318 36.97 -9.42 -25.69
CA ALA A 318 37.11 -10.16 -26.94
C ALA A 318 35.75 -10.38 -27.62
N ALA A 319 34.69 -10.62 -26.86
CA ALA A 319 33.34 -10.77 -27.42
C ALA A 319 32.83 -9.46 -28.05
N LEU A 320 33.14 -8.31 -27.44
CA LEU A 320 32.79 -6.99 -27.97
C LEU A 320 33.62 -6.65 -29.21
N LEU A 321 34.93 -6.96 -29.21
CA LEU A 321 35.80 -6.80 -30.38
C LEU A 321 35.28 -7.61 -31.58
N ASP A 322 34.95 -8.88 -31.37
CA ASP A 322 34.38 -9.74 -32.42
C ASP A 322 33.07 -9.17 -32.96
N ALA A 323 32.19 -8.67 -32.07
CA ALA A 323 30.94 -8.03 -32.46
C ALA A 323 31.17 -6.79 -33.33
N GLY A 324 32.26 -6.05 -33.11
CA GLY A 324 32.68 -4.91 -33.92
C GLY A 324 33.09 -5.29 -35.34
N THR A 325 33.62 -6.50 -35.57
CA THR A 325 34.02 -6.97 -36.90
C THR A 325 32.86 -7.38 -37.81
N LEU A 326 31.65 -7.48 -37.26
CA LEU A 326 30.46 -7.89 -38.01
C LEU A 326 29.98 -6.76 -38.93
N PRO A 327 29.62 -7.07 -40.19
CA PRO A 327 29.28 -6.06 -41.18
C PRO A 327 28.05 -5.25 -40.75
N ALA A 328 28.18 -3.93 -40.75
CA ALA A 328 27.09 -3.00 -40.46
C ALA A 328 26.49 -2.45 -41.76
N GLY A 329 25.17 -2.25 -41.79
CA GLY A 329 24.51 -1.55 -42.89
C GLY A 329 24.67 -0.03 -42.75
N ASP A 330 24.92 0.68 -43.86
CA ASP A 330 25.33 2.10 -43.90
C ASP A 330 24.37 3.11 -43.26
N ARG A 331 23.19 2.72 -42.77
CA ARG A 331 22.16 3.64 -42.22
C ARG A 331 21.32 3.05 -41.08
N THR A 332 21.79 1.98 -40.43
CA THR A 332 21.00 1.22 -39.45
C THR A 332 21.49 1.49 -38.03
N ASP A 333 20.61 1.94 -37.13
CA ASP A 333 20.96 2.06 -35.71
C ASP A 333 21.16 0.66 -35.12
N ARG A 334 22.35 0.40 -34.57
CA ARG A 334 22.72 -0.93 -34.07
C ARG A 334 22.66 -0.99 -32.54
N THR A 335 22.08 -2.06 -32.03
CA THR A 335 22.06 -2.41 -30.61
C THR A 335 22.82 -3.72 -30.40
N LEU A 336 23.82 -3.69 -29.52
CA LEU A 336 24.56 -4.87 -29.13
C LEU A 336 24.00 -5.42 -27.82
N GLU A 337 23.74 -6.72 -27.76
CA GLU A 337 23.26 -7.43 -26.57
C GLU A 337 24.19 -8.58 -26.22
N VAL A 338 24.86 -8.49 -25.08
CA VAL A 338 25.78 -9.54 -24.61
C VAL A 338 25.18 -10.23 -23.38
N HIS A 339 25.06 -11.55 -23.46
CA HIS A 339 24.69 -12.40 -22.34
C HIS A 339 25.94 -12.99 -21.72
N ALA A 340 26.47 -12.29 -20.71
CA ALA A 340 27.67 -12.67 -20.02
C ALA A 340 27.39 -13.63 -18.84
N TRP A 341 28.22 -14.66 -18.67
CA TRP A 341 28.20 -15.54 -17.51
C TRP A 341 29.40 -15.27 -16.58
N ALA A 342 29.12 -15.00 -15.31
CA ALA A 342 30.13 -14.79 -14.26
C ALA A 342 30.13 -16.00 -13.31
N GLU A 343 31.26 -16.71 -13.21
CA GLU A 343 31.39 -17.93 -12.39
C GLU A 343 31.14 -17.65 -10.90
N ASP A 344 31.70 -16.56 -10.37
CA ASP A 344 31.53 -16.13 -8.98
C ASP A 344 30.20 -15.40 -8.73
N GLY A 345 29.35 -15.28 -9.74
CA GLY A 345 28.12 -14.51 -9.70
C GLY A 345 28.30 -13.04 -10.08
N PRO A 346 27.19 -12.29 -10.26
CA PRO A 346 27.26 -10.87 -10.54
C PRO A 346 27.78 -10.12 -9.31
N GLY A 347 28.91 -9.41 -9.47
CA GLY A 347 29.57 -8.65 -8.41
C GLY A 347 28.87 -7.33 -8.05
N ASP A 348 29.63 -6.42 -7.43
CA ASP A 348 29.16 -5.05 -7.16
C ASP A 348 28.74 -4.34 -8.45
N ALA A 349 27.59 -3.67 -8.42
CA ALA A 349 26.98 -3.11 -9.62
C ALA A 349 27.76 -1.93 -10.20
N GLU A 350 28.41 -1.10 -9.38
CA GLU A 350 29.19 0.04 -9.88
C GLU A 350 30.51 -0.43 -10.49
N ALA A 351 31.23 -1.34 -9.82
CA ALA A 351 32.45 -1.93 -10.35
C ALA A 351 32.22 -2.71 -11.67
N THR A 352 31.11 -3.46 -11.73
CA THR A 352 30.71 -4.18 -12.94
C THR A 352 30.35 -3.22 -14.08
N SER A 353 29.62 -2.14 -13.80
CA SER A 353 29.27 -1.12 -14.79
C SER A 353 30.52 -0.47 -15.38
N GLU A 354 31.47 -0.09 -14.54
CA GLU A 354 32.72 0.55 -14.97
C GLU A 354 33.57 -0.38 -15.86
N SER A 355 33.66 -1.67 -15.49
CA SER A 355 34.36 -2.67 -16.30
C SER A 355 33.72 -2.85 -17.68
N ILE A 356 32.37 -2.88 -17.74
CA ILE A 356 31.64 -2.96 -19.01
C ILE A 356 31.85 -1.70 -19.86
N ARG A 357 31.86 -0.52 -19.23
CA ARG A 357 32.10 0.76 -19.92
C ARG A 357 33.48 0.76 -20.59
N ALA A 358 34.52 0.38 -19.85
CA ALA A 358 35.88 0.27 -20.39
C ALA A 358 35.95 -0.73 -21.55
N ALA A 359 35.27 -1.88 -21.43
CA ALA A 359 35.22 -2.89 -22.49
C ALA A 359 34.53 -2.38 -23.77
N LEU A 360 33.43 -1.63 -23.63
CA LEU A 360 32.74 -0.99 -24.76
C LEU A 360 33.59 0.09 -25.44
N GLU A 361 34.37 0.85 -24.66
CA GLU A 361 35.29 1.86 -25.18
C GLU A 361 36.47 1.23 -25.94
N ASN A 362 37.05 0.15 -25.40
CA ASN A 362 38.14 -0.59 -26.03
C ASN A 362 37.75 -1.26 -27.35
N ALA A 363 36.49 -1.69 -27.49
CA ALA A 363 36.01 -2.35 -28.69
C ALA A 363 35.98 -1.44 -29.94
N GLY A 364 36.02 -0.11 -29.77
CA GLY A 364 36.28 0.84 -30.85
C GLY A 364 35.34 0.74 -32.06
N PHE A 365 34.04 0.58 -31.83
CA PHE A 365 33.06 0.31 -32.89
C PHE A 365 33.06 1.35 -34.03
N GLU A 366 33.42 0.92 -35.25
CA GLU A 366 33.36 1.72 -36.47
C GLU A 366 31.91 1.78 -37.01
N GLY A 367 31.07 2.67 -36.45
CA GLY A 367 29.68 2.86 -36.89
C GLY A 367 28.75 3.44 -35.82
N ARG A 368 27.45 3.61 -36.14
CA ARG A 368 26.43 4.11 -35.19
C ARG A 368 25.94 3.00 -34.25
N PHE A 369 26.77 2.60 -33.29
CA PHE A 369 26.35 1.73 -32.18
C PHE A 369 25.56 2.53 -31.15
N SER A 370 24.26 2.66 -31.39
CA SER A 370 23.37 3.47 -30.56
C SER A 370 23.26 3.00 -29.10
N ARG A 371 23.41 1.69 -28.84
CA ARG A 371 23.17 1.11 -27.51
C ARG A 371 23.92 -0.22 -27.29
N GLY A 372 24.52 -0.37 -26.12
CA GLY A 372 25.07 -1.63 -25.62
C GLY A 372 24.27 -2.13 -24.42
N VAL A 373 23.80 -3.38 -24.45
CA VAL A 373 23.07 -4.03 -23.37
C VAL A 373 23.89 -5.23 -22.91
N VAL A 374 24.35 -5.23 -21.67
CA VAL A 374 25.10 -6.35 -21.11
C VAL A 374 24.31 -6.93 -19.94
N ALA A 375 23.93 -8.20 -20.08
CA ALA A 375 23.25 -8.97 -19.05
C ALA A 375 24.26 -9.93 -18.40
N VAL A 376 24.68 -9.62 -17.18
CA VAL A 376 25.62 -10.44 -16.40
C VAL A 376 24.80 -11.39 -15.53
N ALA A 377 24.91 -12.69 -15.80
CA ALA A 377 24.24 -13.75 -15.06
C ALA A 377 25.26 -14.63 -14.32
N GLY A 378 24.87 -15.19 -13.18
CA GLY A 378 25.71 -16.14 -12.46
C GLY A 378 25.03 -16.68 -11.20
N PRO A 379 25.71 -17.53 -10.41
CA PRO A 379 25.20 -18.01 -9.13
C PRO A 379 24.90 -16.85 -8.18
N SER A 380 23.84 -16.95 -7.36
CA SER A 380 23.53 -15.90 -6.35
C SER A 380 23.19 -16.46 -4.97
N GLU A 381 22.31 -17.46 -4.91
CA GLU A 381 21.95 -18.23 -3.72
C GLU A 381 22.00 -19.71 -4.13
N PRO A 382 22.10 -20.68 -3.21
CA PRO A 382 22.10 -22.10 -3.56
C PRO A 382 20.92 -22.46 -4.48
N GLY A 383 21.24 -22.92 -5.69
CA GLY A 383 20.24 -23.29 -6.70
C GLY A 383 19.55 -22.13 -7.45
N ARG A 384 20.00 -20.88 -7.30
CA ARG A 384 19.42 -19.70 -7.97
C ARG A 384 20.43 -18.94 -8.81
N VAL A 385 19.93 -18.36 -9.90
CA VAL A 385 20.68 -17.52 -10.83
C VAL A 385 20.29 -16.05 -10.63
N GLY A 386 21.28 -15.23 -10.28
CA GLY A 386 21.19 -13.77 -10.25
C GLY A 386 21.51 -13.18 -11.62
N ILE A 387 20.83 -12.08 -11.98
CA ILE A 387 21.07 -11.38 -13.25
C ILE A 387 21.04 -9.88 -13.01
N GLN A 388 22.07 -9.19 -13.50
CA GLN A 388 22.13 -7.73 -13.57
C GLN A 388 22.16 -7.29 -15.04
N TYR A 389 21.47 -6.20 -15.36
CA TYR A 389 21.47 -5.60 -16.70
C TYR A 389 22.07 -4.22 -16.64
N PHE A 390 22.95 -3.94 -17.59
CA PHE A 390 23.55 -2.64 -17.80
C PHE A 390 23.22 -2.20 -19.23
N THR A 391 22.78 -0.96 -19.37
CA THR A 391 22.45 -0.39 -20.68
C THR A 391 23.26 0.87 -20.86
N PHE A 392 24.10 0.90 -21.89
CA PHE A 392 24.93 2.04 -22.26
C PHE A 392 24.43 2.65 -23.56
N ARG A 393 24.54 3.97 -23.67
CA ARG A 393 24.27 4.72 -24.90
C ARG A 393 25.55 5.43 -25.32
N GLN A 394 25.88 5.36 -26.60
CA GLN A 394 26.99 6.12 -27.16
C GLN A 394 26.60 7.61 -27.25
N ALA A 395 27.46 8.47 -26.73
CA ALA A 395 27.45 9.93 -26.88
C ALA A 395 28.75 10.40 -27.54
N GLU A 396 28.91 11.71 -27.75
CA GLU A 396 30.12 12.27 -28.40
C GLU A 396 31.40 12.06 -27.59
N ASP A 397 31.28 11.99 -26.26
CA ASP A 397 32.37 11.87 -25.29
C ASP A 397 32.58 10.42 -24.78
N GLY A 398 31.85 9.43 -25.31
CA GLY A 398 32.00 8.01 -24.96
C GLY A 398 30.68 7.30 -24.63
N PHE A 399 30.77 6.18 -23.92
CA PHE A 399 29.60 5.39 -23.52
C PHE A 399 29.11 5.79 -22.12
N HIS A 400 27.84 6.18 -22.03
CA HIS A 400 27.20 6.54 -20.76
C HIS A 400 26.13 5.55 -20.36
N GLU A 401 26.16 5.11 -19.10
CA GLU A 401 25.14 4.21 -18.58
C GLU A 401 23.79 4.92 -18.41
N GLN A 402 22.74 4.31 -18.95
CA GLN A 402 21.36 4.66 -18.69
C GLN A 402 20.89 4.06 -17.34
N ARG A 403 21.31 4.68 -16.22
CA ARG A 403 21.01 4.20 -14.85
C ARG A 403 19.53 3.90 -14.58
N LEU A 404 18.60 4.61 -15.24
CA LEU A 404 17.15 4.37 -15.16
C LEU A 404 16.76 2.92 -15.53
N TYR A 405 17.53 2.27 -16.40
CA TYR A 405 17.29 0.89 -16.85
C TYR A 405 18.15 -0.13 -16.12
N ARG A 406 18.95 0.27 -15.12
CA ARG A 406 19.83 -0.65 -14.40
C ARG A 406 19.04 -1.80 -13.79
N GLY A 407 19.52 -3.01 -14.03
CA GLY A 407 18.88 -4.27 -13.64
C GLY A 407 17.73 -4.72 -14.55
N LEU A 408 17.32 -3.93 -15.55
CA LEU A 408 16.25 -4.28 -16.49
C LEU A 408 16.73 -4.30 -17.93
N HIS A 409 16.20 -5.24 -18.70
CA HIS A 409 16.35 -5.18 -20.14
C HIS A 409 15.60 -3.96 -20.70
N PRO A 410 16.18 -3.14 -21.60
CA PRO A 410 15.55 -1.90 -22.06
C PRO A 410 14.19 -2.10 -22.73
N MET A 411 13.97 -3.18 -23.47
CA MET A 411 12.64 -3.48 -24.05
C MET A 411 11.59 -3.84 -22.99
N VAL A 412 12.01 -4.40 -21.85
CA VAL A 412 11.11 -4.59 -20.70
C VAL A 412 10.82 -3.25 -20.05
N ALA A 413 11.83 -2.40 -19.89
CA ALA A 413 11.67 -1.07 -19.32
C ALA A 413 10.76 -0.17 -20.17
N GLU A 414 10.85 -0.27 -21.50
CA GLU A 414 9.99 0.44 -22.43
C GLU A 414 8.54 -0.04 -22.34
N ARG A 415 8.32 -1.36 -22.38
CA ARG A 415 6.99 -1.97 -22.24
C ARG A 415 6.32 -1.57 -20.92
N LEU A 416 7.07 -1.56 -19.83
CA LEU A 416 6.60 -1.17 -18.50
C LEU A 416 6.58 0.36 -18.28
N GLN A 417 6.97 1.14 -19.29
CA GLN A 417 7.02 2.61 -19.27
C GLN A 417 7.82 3.19 -18.10
N ILE A 418 8.98 2.61 -17.81
CA ILE A 418 9.88 3.09 -16.74
C ILE A 418 10.33 4.54 -16.98
N TRP A 419 10.34 5.00 -18.25
CA TRP A 419 10.61 6.39 -18.62
C TRP A 419 9.70 7.40 -17.89
N ARG A 420 8.52 7.00 -17.42
CA ARG A 420 7.62 7.85 -16.64
C ARG A 420 8.19 8.23 -15.27
N LEU A 421 9.23 7.54 -14.80
CA LEU A 421 9.94 7.85 -13.56
C LEU A 421 11.09 8.86 -13.77
N SER A 422 11.23 9.45 -14.96
CA SER A 422 12.31 10.41 -15.30
C SER A 422 12.43 11.61 -14.36
N ASN A 423 11.35 12.05 -13.74
CA ASN A 423 11.35 13.13 -12.73
C ASN A 423 11.98 12.73 -11.38
N PHE A 424 12.38 11.47 -11.21
CA PHE A 424 12.95 10.91 -9.98
C PHE A 424 14.36 10.38 -10.24
N PHE A 425 15.21 10.45 -9.22
CA PHE A 425 16.34 9.54 -9.08
C PHE A 425 15.79 8.21 -8.56
N VAL A 426 16.02 7.13 -9.29
CA VAL A 426 15.46 5.83 -8.96
C VAL A 426 16.53 4.80 -8.70
N ASP A 427 16.39 4.11 -7.58
CA ASP A 427 17.18 2.94 -7.22
C ASP A 427 16.28 1.71 -7.23
N ARG A 428 16.67 0.70 -7.99
CA ARG A 428 15.93 -0.56 -7.99
C ARG A 428 16.29 -1.38 -6.75
N LEU A 429 15.27 -1.78 -6.00
CA LEU A 429 15.41 -2.62 -4.82
C LEU A 429 15.24 -4.11 -5.17
N PRO A 430 15.80 -5.03 -4.36
CA PRO A 430 15.59 -6.46 -4.54
C PRO A 430 14.12 -6.85 -4.47
N SER A 431 13.67 -7.64 -5.44
CA SER A 431 12.28 -8.06 -5.58
C SER A 431 12.18 -9.45 -6.22
N VAL A 432 11.01 -10.08 -6.08
CA VAL A 432 10.72 -11.33 -6.79
C VAL A 432 10.64 -11.09 -8.29
N GLU A 433 10.76 -12.15 -9.08
CA GLU A 433 10.67 -12.06 -10.54
C GLU A 433 9.31 -11.51 -10.99
N ASP A 434 9.30 -10.73 -12.07
CA ASP A 434 8.16 -9.98 -12.60
C ASP A 434 7.61 -8.85 -11.70
N VAL A 435 8.16 -8.66 -10.49
CA VAL A 435 7.91 -7.48 -9.66
C VAL A 435 9.15 -6.60 -9.65
N TYR A 436 8.96 -5.31 -9.87
CA TYR A 436 10.03 -4.31 -9.95
C TYR A 436 9.76 -3.21 -8.95
N VAL A 437 10.59 -3.13 -7.91
CA VAL A 437 10.47 -2.13 -6.84
C VAL A 437 11.52 -1.05 -7.07
N PHE A 438 11.08 0.20 -7.16
CA PHE A 438 11.96 1.36 -7.25
C PHE A 438 11.74 2.26 -6.05
N ARG A 439 12.82 2.62 -5.37
CA ARG A 439 12.87 3.77 -4.47
C ARG A 439 13.12 5.00 -5.33
N GLY A 440 12.17 5.93 -5.35
CA GLY A 440 12.30 7.16 -6.13
C GLY A 440 12.38 8.39 -5.22
N VAL A 441 13.36 9.25 -5.46
CA VAL A 441 13.49 10.57 -4.83
C VAL A 441 13.32 11.63 -5.92
N ALA A 442 12.38 12.56 -5.74
CA ALA A 442 12.12 13.57 -6.76
C ALA A 442 13.33 14.49 -6.96
N ARG A 443 13.68 14.76 -8.22
CA ARG A 443 14.87 15.57 -8.57
C ARG A 443 14.80 17.00 -8.04
N GLY A 444 13.62 17.61 -8.07
CA GLY A 444 13.40 18.97 -7.57
C GLY A 444 12.95 19.07 -6.11
N ASN A 445 12.76 17.93 -5.42
CA ASN A 445 12.18 17.93 -4.09
C ASN A 445 12.61 16.68 -3.29
N PRO A 446 13.73 16.73 -2.56
CA PRO A 446 14.25 15.58 -1.83
C PRO A 446 13.30 15.03 -0.75
N LYS A 447 12.33 15.82 -0.28
CA LYS A 447 11.30 15.38 0.67
C LYS A 447 10.22 14.49 0.02
N ASP A 448 10.16 14.47 -1.30
CA ASP A 448 9.28 13.59 -2.06
C ASP A 448 9.99 12.28 -2.39
N GLU A 449 9.99 11.40 -1.39
CA GLU A 449 10.50 10.02 -1.48
C GLU A 449 9.33 9.03 -1.52
N ARG A 450 9.32 8.12 -2.49
CA ARG A 450 8.23 7.16 -2.70
C ARG A 450 8.73 5.80 -3.17
N LEU A 451 7.89 4.79 -3.00
CA LEU A 451 8.04 3.49 -3.65
C LEU A 451 7.16 3.42 -4.90
N PHE A 452 7.78 3.08 -6.02
CA PHE A 452 7.09 2.69 -7.26
C PHE A 452 7.26 1.19 -7.44
N VAL A 453 6.17 0.46 -7.38
CA VAL A 453 6.18 -0.99 -7.64
C VAL A 453 5.44 -1.26 -8.93
N ILE A 454 6.11 -1.91 -9.87
CA ILE A 454 5.56 -2.27 -11.16
C ILE A 454 5.61 -3.79 -11.23
N ALA A 455 4.46 -4.44 -11.36
CA ALA A 455 4.37 -5.89 -11.51
C ALA A 455 3.83 -6.24 -12.91
N GLU A 456 4.50 -7.16 -13.59
CA GLU A 456 4.08 -7.67 -14.87
C GLU A 456 3.18 -8.89 -14.68
N VAL A 457 1.94 -8.80 -15.15
CA VAL A 457 0.97 -9.88 -15.18
C VAL A 457 0.92 -10.43 -16.60
N ARG A 458 1.55 -11.58 -16.81
CA ARG A 458 1.79 -12.09 -18.16
C ARG A 458 0.54 -12.66 -18.82
N GLU A 459 -0.31 -13.28 -18.01
CA GLU A 459 -1.56 -13.91 -18.39
C GLU A 459 -2.53 -13.87 -17.21
N VAL A 460 -3.83 -13.82 -17.49
CA VAL A 460 -4.88 -13.84 -16.48
C VAL A 460 -5.95 -14.83 -16.90
N THR A 461 -6.21 -15.81 -16.04
CA THR A 461 -7.27 -16.79 -16.25
C THR A 461 -8.35 -16.57 -15.20
N ALA A 462 -9.56 -16.22 -15.65
CA ALA A 462 -10.67 -15.97 -14.74
C ALA A 462 -11.28 -17.29 -14.25
N THR A 463 -11.38 -17.48 -12.93
CA THR A 463 -12.18 -18.56 -12.35
C THR A 463 -13.61 -18.07 -12.17
N ARG A 464 -14.58 -18.85 -12.64
CA ARG A 464 -16.00 -18.52 -12.62
C ARG A 464 -16.77 -19.53 -11.79
N ASP A 465 -17.84 -19.09 -11.13
CA ASP A 465 -18.79 -19.98 -10.47
C ASP A 465 -19.78 -20.61 -11.47
N GLU A 466 -20.69 -21.45 -10.97
CA GLU A 466 -21.73 -22.12 -11.76
C GLU A 466 -22.67 -21.14 -12.48
N SER A 467 -22.79 -19.90 -11.99
CA SER A 467 -23.58 -18.83 -12.60
C SER A 467 -22.81 -18.03 -13.66
N GLY A 468 -21.55 -18.37 -13.89
CA GLY A 468 -20.65 -17.67 -14.82
C GLY A 468 -20.03 -16.40 -14.25
N ARG A 469 -20.26 -16.06 -12.97
CA ARG A 469 -19.68 -14.86 -12.34
C ARG A 469 -18.22 -15.10 -11.99
N VAL A 470 -17.37 -14.11 -12.23
CA VAL A 470 -15.93 -14.19 -11.91
C VAL A 470 -15.76 -14.15 -10.39
N ILE A 471 -15.29 -15.27 -9.83
CA ILE A 471 -14.98 -15.38 -8.40
C ILE A 471 -13.55 -14.92 -8.11
N GLN A 472 -12.60 -15.21 -9.02
CA GLN A 472 -11.18 -14.92 -8.83
C GLN A 472 -10.48 -14.65 -10.16
N ALA A 473 -9.43 -13.84 -10.10
CA ALA A 473 -8.43 -13.70 -11.16
C ALA A 473 -7.03 -13.98 -10.56
N PRO A 474 -6.69 -15.26 -10.34
CA PRO A 474 -5.58 -15.64 -9.45
C PRO A 474 -4.23 -15.02 -9.80
N GLU A 475 -3.88 -14.93 -11.10
CA GLU A 475 -2.58 -14.39 -11.50
C GLU A 475 -2.47 -12.88 -11.24
N LEU A 476 -3.57 -12.15 -11.47
CA LEU A 476 -3.64 -10.71 -11.23
C LEU A 476 -3.63 -10.40 -9.73
N GLU A 477 -4.46 -11.11 -8.95
CA GLU A 477 -4.55 -10.97 -7.49
C GLU A 477 -3.21 -11.34 -6.81
N ARG A 478 -2.55 -12.40 -7.27
CA ARG A 478 -1.21 -12.80 -6.83
C ARG A 478 -0.17 -11.71 -7.08
N MET A 479 -0.12 -11.17 -8.29
CA MET A 479 0.87 -10.13 -8.63
C MET A 479 0.62 -8.82 -7.87
N ALA A 480 -0.65 -8.51 -7.58
CA ALA A 480 -0.97 -7.45 -6.64
C ALA A 480 -0.41 -7.75 -5.23
N MET A 481 -0.60 -8.97 -4.72
CA MET A 481 -0.12 -9.35 -3.39
C MET A 481 1.41 -9.38 -3.29
N GLU A 482 2.12 -9.86 -4.31
CA GLU A 482 3.58 -9.79 -4.37
C GLU A 482 4.08 -8.34 -4.38
N ALA A 483 3.42 -7.46 -5.13
CA ALA A 483 3.73 -6.03 -5.13
C ALA A 483 3.51 -5.39 -3.75
N PHE A 484 2.40 -5.74 -3.08
CA PHE A 484 2.09 -5.24 -1.73
C PHE A 484 3.08 -5.75 -0.69
N THR A 485 3.43 -7.03 -0.76
CA THR A 485 4.45 -7.66 0.11
C THR A 485 5.81 -7.00 -0.09
N ALA A 486 6.17 -6.65 -1.32
CA ALA A 486 7.42 -5.95 -1.59
C ALA A 486 7.46 -4.55 -0.94
N ILE A 487 6.34 -3.81 -0.93
CA ILE A 487 6.22 -2.54 -0.17
C ILE A 487 6.36 -2.80 1.33
N ARG A 488 5.63 -3.78 1.87
CA ARG A 488 5.67 -4.14 3.31
C ARG A 488 7.08 -4.47 3.76
N ARG A 489 7.85 -5.23 2.98
CA ARG A 489 9.24 -5.58 3.27
C ARG A 489 10.13 -4.36 3.43
N VAL A 490 9.93 -3.33 2.60
CA VAL A 490 10.70 -2.06 2.70
C VAL A 490 10.24 -1.26 3.91
N GLN A 491 8.93 -1.18 4.14
CA GLN A 491 8.34 -0.42 5.25
C GLN A 491 8.62 -1.03 6.62
N ALA A 492 8.75 -2.36 6.71
CA ALA A 492 9.02 -3.08 7.96
C ALA A 492 10.38 -2.71 8.59
N ARG A 493 11.32 -2.21 7.78
CA ARG A 493 12.64 -1.75 8.24
C ARG A 493 12.65 -0.28 8.68
N ARG A 494 11.50 0.40 8.62
CA ARG A 494 11.36 1.83 8.93
C ARG A 494 10.52 2.02 10.18
N SER A 495 10.87 3.03 10.98
CA SER A 495 10.00 3.43 12.09
C SER A 495 8.66 3.98 11.56
N PRO A 496 7.58 3.97 12.37
CA PRO A 496 6.28 4.51 11.94
C PRO A 496 6.33 5.93 11.37
N SER A 497 7.20 6.79 11.90
CA SER A 497 7.41 8.16 11.43
C SER A 497 8.18 8.29 10.12
N GLU A 498 8.92 7.27 9.73
CA GLU A 498 9.76 7.24 8.52
C GLU A 498 9.14 6.44 7.37
N ARG A 499 7.95 5.86 7.58
CA ARG A 499 7.23 5.11 6.55
C ARG A 499 6.99 6.02 5.35
N LEU A 500 7.21 5.47 4.16
CA LEU A 500 6.97 6.17 2.90
C LEU A 500 5.48 6.18 2.60
N HIS A 501 4.97 7.32 2.14
CA HIS A 501 3.59 7.46 1.71
C HIS A 501 3.53 7.96 0.27
N TRP A 502 2.32 8.00 -0.29
CA TRP A 502 2.09 8.31 -1.69
C TRP A 502 2.74 7.30 -2.66
N ASN A 503 2.97 6.07 -2.17
CA ASN A 503 3.52 4.96 -2.95
C ASN A 503 2.57 4.60 -4.10
N ARG A 504 3.07 3.96 -5.15
CA ARG A 504 2.25 3.59 -6.31
C ARG A 504 2.54 2.17 -6.75
N VAL A 505 1.48 1.41 -7.00
CA VAL A 505 1.55 0.08 -7.61
C VAL A 505 0.99 0.14 -9.02
N THR A 506 1.69 -0.41 -9.99
CA THR A 506 1.23 -0.59 -11.37
C THR A 506 1.25 -2.06 -11.73
N LEU A 507 0.09 -2.64 -12.04
CA LEU A 507 -0.07 -3.99 -12.58
C LEU A 507 -0.21 -3.86 -14.10
N TYR A 508 0.78 -4.37 -14.84
CA TYR A 508 0.79 -4.35 -16.30
C TYR A 508 0.37 -5.71 -16.83
N VAL A 509 -0.84 -5.82 -17.38
CA VAL A 509 -1.34 -7.05 -17.98
C VAL A 509 -0.91 -7.11 -19.45
N ARG A 510 -0.12 -8.14 -19.79
CA ARG A 510 0.51 -8.25 -21.11
C ARG A 510 -0.46 -8.71 -22.20
N ARG A 511 -1.25 -9.75 -21.92
CA ARG A 511 -2.25 -10.28 -22.86
C ARG A 511 -3.54 -9.45 -22.76
N PRO A 512 -4.36 -9.40 -23.82
CA PRO A 512 -5.71 -8.88 -23.73
C PRO A 512 -6.47 -9.54 -22.57
N LEU A 513 -7.05 -8.72 -21.71
CA LEU A 513 -7.70 -9.19 -20.50
C LEU A 513 -9.08 -9.76 -20.84
N PRO A 514 -9.37 -11.04 -20.54
CA PRO A 514 -10.64 -11.68 -20.86
C PRO A 514 -11.73 -11.36 -19.82
N LEU A 515 -11.81 -10.10 -19.40
CA LEU A 515 -12.75 -9.60 -18.39
C LEU A 515 -13.46 -8.35 -18.92
N SER A 516 -14.76 -8.26 -18.67
CA SER A 516 -15.55 -7.03 -18.83
C SER A 516 -15.16 -5.97 -17.80
N ARG A 517 -15.58 -4.72 -18.01
CA ARG A 517 -15.32 -3.62 -17.07
C ARG A 517 -15.90 -3.85 -15.68
N ALA A 518 -17.10 -4.42 -15.59
CA ALA A 518 -17.73 -4.74 -14.31
C ALA A 518 -16.97 -5.86 -13.56
N GLU A 519 -16.57 -6.91 -14.27
CA GLU A 519 -15.82 -8.03 -13.66
C GLU A 519 -14.44 -7.59 -13.15
N ILE A 520 -13.72 -6.73 -13.88
CA ILE A 520 -12.44 -6.21 -13.40
C ILE A 520 -12.60 -5.23 -12.24
N GLU A 521 -13.72 -4.49 -12.14
CA GLU A 521 -14.03 -3.69 -10.96
C GLU A 521 -14.26 -4.56 -9.72
N ASP A 522 -14.92 -5.71 -9.85
CA ASP A 522 -15.07 -6.68 -8.77
C ASP A 522 -13.73 -7.23 -8.29
N VAL A 523 -12.87 -7.64 -9.23
CA VAL A 523 -11.49 -8.08 -8.94
C VAL A 523 -10.69 -6.94 -8.29
N ALA A 524 -10.80 -5.73 -8.81
CA ALA A 524 -10.14 -4.55 -8.27
C ALA A 524 -10.59 -4.23 -6.84
N ARG A 525 -11.88 -4.37 -6.52
CA ARG A 525 -12.40 -4.21 -5.15
C ARG A 525 -11.78 -5.22 -4.19
N ARG A 526 -11.63 -6.48 -4.60
CA ARG A 526 -10.92 -7.50 -3.79
C ARG A 526 -9.45 -7.13 -3.58
N ILE A 527 -8.73 -6.73 -4.63
CA ILE A 527 -7.35 -6.23 -4.53
C ILE A 527 -7.26 -5.03 -3.59
N GLY A 528 -8.24 -4.14 -3.64
CA GLY A 528 -8.33 -2.93 -2.80
C GLY A 528 -8.31 -3.23 -1.29
N SER A 529 -8.82 -4.38 -0.85
CA SER A 529 -8.77 -4.79 0.57
C SER A 529 -7.33 -4.99 1.08
N GLY A 530 -6.40 -5.39 0.20
CA GLY A 530 -5.00 -5.59 0.53
C GLY A 530 -4.15 -4.32 0.57
N THR A 531 -4.73 -3.15 0.25
CA THR A 531 -4.00 -1.88 0.10
C THR A 531 -3.73 -1.12 1.40
N ASP A 532 -4.37 -1.56 2.49
CA ASP A 532 -4.27 -0.89 3.79
C ASP A 532 -2.84 -0.95 4.36
N GLY A 533 -2.42 0.17 4.99
CA GLY A 533 -1.09 0.30 5.60
C GLY A 533 0.07 0.48 4.62
N LEU A 534 -0.16 0.37 3.31
CA LEU A 534 0.89 0.47 2.29
C LEU A 534 1.28 1.92 1.94
N GLY A 535 0.52 2.91 2.43
CA GLY A 535 0.74 4.32 2.12
C GLY A 535 0.58 4.62 0.62
N LEU A 536 -0.36 3.96 -0.06
CA LEU A 536 -0.57 4.10 -1.51
C LEU A 536 -1.31 5.40 -1.86
N GLU A 537 -0.84 6.09 -2.91
CA GLU A 537 -1.66 7.05 -3.66
C GLU A 537 -2.77 6.30 -4.40
N LYS A 538 -2.38 5.25 -5.13
CA LYS A 538 -3.27 4.41 -5.94
C LYS A 538 -2.59 3.13 -6.41
N VAL A 539 -3.42 2.15 -6.75
CA VAL A 539 -3.07 1.00 -7.59
C VAL A 539 -3.55 1.27 -9.01
N VAL A 540 -2.76 0.92 -10.01
CA VAL A 540 -3.07 1.14 -11.42
C VAL A 540 -3.00 -0.20 -12.13
N ILE A 541 -4.10 -0.63 -12.75
CA ILE A 541 -4.15 -1.80 -13.62
C ILE A 541 -4.17 -1.29 -15.05
N ARG A 542 -3.14 -1.61 -15.83
CA ARG A 542 -3.08 -1.34 -17.27
C ARG A 542 -3.26 -2.64 -18.01
N ALA A 543 -4.25 -2.69 -18.91
CA ALA A 543 -4.54 -3.87 -19.69
C ALA A 543 -5.13 -3.46 -21.05
N VAL A 544 -4.98 -4.33 -22.04
CA VAL A 544 -5.76 -4.23 -23.28
C VAL A 544 -7.13 -4.86 -23.03
N MET A 545 -8.19 -4.11 -23.26
CA MET A 545 -9.58 -4.52 -23.02
C MET A 545 -10.46 -4.16 -24.23
N PRO A 546 -11.61 -4.81 -24.44
CA PRO A 546 -12.58 -4.37 -25.42
C PRO A 546 -13.07 -2.95 -25.10
N ASP A 547 -12.99 -2.05 -26.07
CA ASP A 547 -13.53 -0.70 -25.95
C ASP A 547 -15.07 -0.75 -25.87
N PRO A 548 -15.72 -0.04 -24.92
CA PRO A 548 -17.17 -0.12 -24.72
C PRO A 548 -18.03 0.32 -25.91
N HIS A 549 -17.51 1.22 -26.76
CA HIS A 549 -18.26 1.78 -27.87
C HIS A 549 -17.99 1.03 -29.17
N THR A 550 -16.75 0.61 -29.39
CA THR A 550 -16.30 0.02 -30.67
C THR A 550 -16.11 -1.49 -30.61
N GLY A 551 -16.03 -2.09 -29.42
CA GLY A 551 -15.74 -3.51 -29.21
C GLY A 551 -14.31 -3.94 -29.57
N LYS A 552 -13.50 -3.03 -30.13
CA LYS A 552 -12.12 -3.33 -30.53
C LYS A 552 -11.20 -3.35 -29.31
N PRO A 553 -10.14 -4.20 -29.30
CA PRO A 553 -9.14 -4.16 -28.25
C PRO A 553 -8.46 -2.79 -28.18
N ALA A 554 -8.50 -2.15 -27.01
CA ALA A 554 -7.88 -0.86 -26.74
C ALA A 554 -7.16 -0.88 -25.39
N ASP A 555 -6.08 -0.11 -25.29
CA ASP A 555 -5.35 0.07 -24.05
C ASP A 555 -6.22 0.84 -23.03
N ALA A 556 -6.41 0.26 -21.85
CA ALA A 556 -7.21 0.82 -20.78
C ALA A 556 -6.42 0.89 -19.47
N VAL A 557 -6.71 1.94 -18.68
CA VAL A 557 -6.14 2.11 -17.34
C VAL A 557 -7.26 2.21 -16.31
N LEU A 558 -7.29 1.25 -15.39
CA LEU A 558 -8.13 1.27 -14.19
C LEU A 558 -7.28 1.73 -13.00
N SER A 559 -7.66 2.84 -12.37
CA SER A 559 -7.04 3.28 -11.12
C SER A 559 -7.94 3.01 -9.93
N LEU A 560 -7.35 2.45 -8.88
CA LEU A 560 -7.96 2.23 -7.58
C LEU A 560 -7.30 3.19 -6.59
N SER A 561 -8.09 4.03 -5.93
CA SER A 561 -7.60 4.91 -4.86
C SER A 561 -8.54 4.86 -3.67
N ARG A 562 -7.98 4.93 -2.47
CA ARG A 562 -8.74 5.02 -1.22
C ARG A 562 -8.38 6.32 -0.50
N PRO A 563 -9.07 7.44 -0.80
CA PRO A 563 -8.94 8.66 -0.01
C PRO A 563 -9.30 8.37 1.46
N LYS A 564 -8.68 9.07 2.41
CA LYS A 564 -8.92 8.81 3.85
C LYS A 564 -10.42 9.01 4.17
N GLY A 565 -11.02 8.02 4.85
CA GLY A 565 -12.44 8.06 5.26
C GLY A 565 -13.45 7.80 4.15
N GLN A 566 -12.98 7.48 2.93
CA GLN A 566 -13.86 7.15 1.79
C GLN A 566 -13.74 5.68 1.41
N SER A 567 -14.81 5.18 0.78
CA SER A 567 -14.81 3.88 0.13
C SER A 567 -13.78 3.84 -1.01
N LEU A 568 -13.45 2.64 -1.46
CA LEU A 568 -12.55 2.46 -2.59
C LEU A 568 -13.16 3.08 -3.86
N VAL A 569 -12.47 4.04 -4.46
CA VAL A 569 -12.88 4.67 -5.72
C VAL A 569 -12.14 4.00 -6.89
N THR A 570 -12.90 3.52 -7.87
CA THR A 570 -12.41 3.00 -9.15
C THR A 570 -12.63 4.03 -10.25
N ARG A 571 -11.65 4.19 -11.14
CA ARG A 571 -11.78 5.09 -12.30
C ARG A 571 -11.10 4.51 -13.53
N PHE A 572 -11.81 4.47 -14.64
CA PHE A 572 -11.23 4.17 -15.95
C PHE A 572 -10.73 5.43 -16.65
N SER A 573 -9.61 5.30 -17.35
CA SER A 573 -9.00 6.36 -18.14
C SER A 573 -8.17 5.77 -19.29
N ALA A 574 -7.85 6.61 -20.29
CA ALA A 574 -6.83 6.28 -21.27
C ALA A 574 -5.43 6.32 -20.64
N PRO A 575 -4.44 5.58 -21.17
CA PRO A 575 -3.05 5.69 -20.73
C PRO A 575 -2.53 7.11 -20.95
N GLY A 576 -1.90 7.68 -19.91
CA GLY A 576 -1.24 8.99 -20.02
C GLY A 576 0.17 8.88 -20.61
N GLU A 577 0.52 9.86 -21.44
CA GLU A 577 1.85 10.00 -22.10
C GLU A 577 2.78 10.96 -21.36
N GLU A 578 2.46 11.31 -20.12
CA GLU A 578 3.31 12.17 -19.30
C GLU A 578 4.10 11.39 -18.23
N PRO A 579 5.31 11.87 -17.89
CA PRO A 579 6.02 11.45 -16.69
C PRO A 579 5.19 11.62 -15.42
N ILE A 580 5.47 10.80 -14.40
CA ILE A 580 4.84 10.94 -13.09
C ILE A 580 5.30 12.26 -12.47
N ARG A 581 4.34 13.09 -12.08
CA ARG A 581 4.59 14.39 -11.45
C ARG A 581 5.06 14.22 -10.00
N THR A 582 5.99 15.07 -9.60
CA THR A 582 6.47 15.19 -8.21
C THR A 582 5.39 15.83 -7.32
N LEU A 583 5.54 15.72 -5.99
CA LEU A 583 4.61 16.34 -5.05
C LEU A 583 4.80 17.85 -5.11
N THR A 584 3.68 18.56 -5.29
CA THR A 584 3.60 19.99 -5.05
C THR A 584 3.57 20.27 -3.55
N ASP A 585 3.93 21.49 -3.13
CA ASP A 585 3.86 21.91 -1.73
C ASP A 585 2.47 21.69 -1.11
N TYR A 586 1.41 21.95 -1.89
CA TYR A 586 0.03 21.65 -1.52
C TYR A 586 -0.15 20.16 -1.18
N LYS A 587 0.25 19.26 -2.09
CA LYS A 587 0.10 17.82 -1.85
C LYS A 587 0.95 17.33 -0.68
N GLN A 588 2.10 17.95 -0.42
CA GLN A 588 2.89 17.65 0.78
C GLN A 588 2.17 18.04 2.07
N LYS A 589 1.47 19.18 2.09
CA LYS A 589 0.62 19.57 3.24
C LYS A 589 -0.51 18.56 3.44
N VAL A 590 -1.20 18.20 2.36
CA VAL A 590 -2.25 17.16 2.38
C VAL A 590 -1.71 15.84 2.92
N LEU A 591 -0.55 15.39 2.45
CA LEU A 591 0.06 14.14 2.91
C LEU A 591 0.44 14.20 4.39
N ARG A 592 1.04 15.31 4.85
CA ARG A 592 1.36 15.51 6.27
C ARG A 592 0.12 15.49 7.16
N MET A 593 -0.99 16.09 6.71
CA MET A 593 -2.24 16.04 7.47
C MET A 593 -2.81 14.63 7.50
N ARG A 594 -2.81 13.92 6.37
CA ARG A 594 -3.23 12.50 6.31
C ARG A 594 -2.39 11.61 7.23
N GLN A 595 -1.07 11.83 7.33
CA GLN A 595 -0.19 11.11 8.26
C GLN A 595 -0.58 11.30 9.72
N ARG A 596 -1.07 12.49 10.09
CA ARG A 596 -1.57 12.81 11.43
C ARG A 596 -3.03 12.39 11.63
N GLY A 597 -3.65 11.78 10.62
CA GLY A 597 -5.06 11.45 10.64
C GLY A 597 -6.00 12.66 10.57
N LEU A 598 -5.54 13.82 10.07
CA LEU A 598 -6.34 15.04 9.99
C LEU A 598 -6.78 15.31 8.55
N ALA A 599 -7.97 15.89 8.40
CA ALA A 599 -8.45 16.39 7.11
C ALA A 599 -7.79 17.74 6.80
N TYR A 600 -7.40 17.94 5.54
CA TYR A 600 -6.91 19.24 5.07
C TYR A 600 -8.09 20.07 4.53
N PRO A 601 -8.27 21.34 4.91
CA PRO A 601 -9.47 22.13 4.60
C PRO A 601 -9.82 22.15 3.11
N TYR A 602 -8.83 22.32 2.23
CA TYR A 602 -9.06 22.35 0.79
C TYR A 602 -9.42 20.99 0.18
N GLU A 603 -9.11 19.87 0.85
CA GLU A 603 -9.60 18.55 0.43
C GLU A 603 -11.09 18.38 0.79
N VAL A 604 -11.52 18.98 1.90
CA VAL A 604 -12.95 19.06 2.28
C VAL A 604 -13.70 19.92 1.27
N VAL A 605 -13.16 21.08 0.87
CA VAL A 605 -13.73 21.91 -0.20
C VAL A 605 -13.92 21.07 -1.48
N ARG A 606 -12.88 20.36 -1.94
CA ARG A 606 -12.98 19.49 -3.13
C ARG A 606 -14.04 18.41 -3.00
N MET A 607 -14.24 17.88 -1.80
CA MET A 607 -15.27 16.89 -1.52
C MET A 607 -16.67 17.51 -1.60
N LEU A 608 -16.85 18.72 -1.06
CA LEU A 608 -18.12 19.44 -1.06
C LEU A 608 -18.49 20.04 -2.43
N THR A 609 -17.52 20.24 -3.32
CA THR A 609 -17.72 20.81 -4.66
C THR A 609 -17.29 19.84 -5.77
N PRO A 610 -17.91 18.64 -5.88
CA PRO A 610 -17.62 17.74 -6.98
C PRO A 610 -18.08 18.37 -8.31
N ALA A 611 -17.43 17.99 -9.40
CA ALA A 611 -17.90 18.36 -10.73
C ALA A 611 -19.21 17.62 -11.06
N ALA A 612 -20.07 18.20 -11.90
CA ALA A 612 -21.33 17.56 -12.32
C ALA A 612 -21.13 16.19 -13.01
N THR A 613 -19.95 15.95 -13.56
CA THR A 613 -19.56 14.69 -14.22
C THR A 613 -18.87 13.70 -13.27
N ALA A 614 -18.60 14.09 -12.02
CA ALA A 614 -17.98 13.23 -11.04
C ALA A 614 -19.00 12.26 -10.44
N GLN A 615 -18.63 11.00 -10.31
CA GLN A 615 -19.41 10.02 -9.57
C GLN A 615 -19.19 10.29 -8.07
N SER A 616 -20.10 11.04 -7.46
CA SER A 616 -20.05 11.45 -6.04
C SER A 616 -21.45 11.38 -5.44
N ASP A 617 -21.50 11.02 -4.16
CA ASP A 617 -22.74 11.07 -3.38
C ASP A 617 -23.13 12.50 -2.99
N LEU A 618 -22.22 13.48 -3.20
CA LEU A 618 -22.45 14.89 -2.91
C LEU A 618 -22.86 15.66 -4.17
N PRO A 619 -23.74 16.67 -4.03
CA PRO A 619 -24.21 17.47 -5.15
C PRO A 619 -23.09 18.35 -5.73
N PRO A 620 -23.10 18.61 -7.05
CA PRO A 620 -22.13 19.49 -7.66
C PRO A 620 -22.20 20.90 -7.07
N GLY A 621 -21.05 21.57 -7.02
CA GLY A 621 -20.98 22.90 -6.43
C GLY A 621 -19.72 23.69 -6.77
N GLU A 622 -19.69 24.91 -6.28
CA GLU A 622 -18.64 25.90 -6.47
C GLU A 622 -18.23 26.48 -5.11
N PHE A 623 -16.95 26.85 -4.99
CA PHE A 623 -16.38 27.46 -3.80
C PHE A 623 -15.61 28.72 -4.17
N ILE A 624 -15.87 29.80 -3.43
CA ILE A 624 -15.13 31.05 -3.52
C ILE A 624 -14.47 31.28 -2.17
N GLU A 625 -13.13 31.37 -2.15
CA GLU A 625 -12.37 31.65 -0.93
C GLU A 625 -12.50 33.14 -0.57
N TYR A 626 -12.63 33.42 0.72
CA TYR A 626 -12.65 34.76 1.28
C TYR A 626 -11.51 34.93 2.29
N ASP A 627 -10.87 36.10 2.30
CA ASP A 627 -9.85 36.47 3.29
C ASP A 627 -9.95 37.95 3.65
N LEU A 628 -9.34 38.35 4.77
CA LEU A 628 -9.30 39.75 5.19
C LEU A 628 -8.36 40.53 4.28
N ASP A 629 -8.82 41.68 3.79
CA ASP A 629 -7.98 42.68 3.13
C ASP A 629 -7.21 43.55 4.14
N LEU A 630 -6.57 44.62 3.65
CA LEU A 630 -5.78 45.52 4.49
C LEU A 630 -6.63 46.34 5.48
N ASP A 631 -7.91 46.53 5.19
CA ASP A 631 -8.85 47.27 6.02
C ASP A 631 -9.55 46.36 7.04
N GLY A 632 -9.24 45.05 7.03
CA GLY A 632 -9.88 44.05 7.89
C GLY A 632 -11.26 43.62 7.40
N GLU A 633 -11.61 43.91 6.14
CA GLU A 633 -12.86 43.45 5.54
C GLU A 633 -12.68 42.11 4.82
N LEU A 634 -13.67 41.23 4.96
CA LEU A 634 -13.64 39.91 4.34
C LEU A 634 -14.06 40.01 2.86
N ARG A 635 -13.14 39.72 1.93
CA ARG A 635 -13.35 39.83 0.46
C ARG A 635 -12.97 38.55 -0.29
N PRO A 636 -13.55 38.29 -1.47
CA PRO A 636 -13.15 37.18 -2.32
C PRO A 636 -11.67 37.26 -2.70
N VAL A 637 -10.98 36.12 -2.67
CA VAL A 637 -9.58 36.00 -3.08
C VAL A 637 -9.41 34.89 -4.11
N ASP A 638 -8.59 35.16 -5.13
CA ASP A 638 -8.16 34.15 -6.09
C ASP A 638 -6.69 33.80 -5.80
N ARG A 639 -6.48 32.68 -5.10
CA ARG A 639 -5.15 32.16 -4.77
C ARG A 639 -5.10 30.65 -4.88
N PRO A 640 -3.93 30.06 -5.18
CA PRO A 640 -3.77 28.61 -5.12
C PRO A 640 -4.09 28.06 -3.73
N TYR A 641 -4.79 26.92 -3.70
CA TYR A 641 -5.13 26.25 -2.45
C TYR A 641 -3.90 25.97 -1.58
N GLY A 642 -4.08 26.15 -0.28
CA GLY A 642 -3.05 25.96 0.73
C GLY A 642 -2.08 27.12 0.91
N GLN A 643 -2.40 28.29 0.36
CA GLN A 643 -1.66 29.54 0.63
C GLN A 643 -2.37 30.44 1.65
N ASN A 644 -3.32 29.90 2.42
CA ASN A 644 -3.95 30.58 3.54
C ASN A 644 -2.92 31.02 4.60
N LYS A 645 -3.11 32.25 5.09
CA LYS A 645 -2.22 32.87 6.08
C LYS A 645 -2.55 32.40 7.49
N ALA A 646 -3.83 32.44 7.87
CA ALA A 646 -4.35 31.98 9.15
C ALA A 646 -4.65 30.47 9.17
N ASN A 647 -4.85 29.92 10.36
CA ASN A 647 -5.24 28.53 10.60
C ASN A 647 -6.75 28.27 10.37
N ILE A 648 -7.41 29.14 9.61
CA ILE A 648 -8.80 28.98 9.22
C ILE A 648 -8.98 29.45 7.78
N VAL A 649 -9.77 28.69 7.02
CA VAL A 649 -10.20 29.05 5.66
C VAL A 649 -11.66 29.43 5.73
N VAL A 650 -11.99 30.61 5.17
CA VAL A 650 -13.36 31.11 5.04
C VAL A 650 -13.74 31.08 3.56
N GLY A 651 -14.98 30.75 3.26
CA GLY A 651 -15.47 30.93 1.89
C GLY A 651 -16.98 30.86 1.78
N LEU A 652 -17.45 31.04 0.55
CA LEU A 652 -18.83 30.87 0.16
C LEU A 652 -18.93 29.60 -0.69
N VAL A 653 -19.77 28.65 -0.28
CA VAL A 653 -20.05 27.43 -1.04
C VAL A 653 -21.47 27.47 -1.60
N ARG A 654 -21.62 27.08 -2.87
CA ARG A 654 -22.92 26.95 -3.53
C ARG A 654 -23.04 25.56 -4.15
N ASN A 655 -24.07 24.80 -3.75
CA ASN A 655 -24.36 23.48 -4.30
C ASN A 655 -25.72 23.47 -4.99
N VAL A 656 -25.82 22.78 -6.12
CA VAL A 656 -27.07 22.61 -6.88
C VAL A 656 -27.62 21.21 -6.62
N THR A 657 -28.88 21.13 -6.19
CA THR A 657 -29.55 19.86 -5.90
C THR A 657 -30.85 19.75 -6.69
N PRO A 658 -31.41 18.54 -6.89
CA PRO A 658 -32.71 18.39 -7.54
C PRO A 658 -33.84 19.14 -6.83
N LYS A 659 -33.76 19.27 -5.50
CA LYS A 659 -34.75 20.00 -4.69
C LYS A 659 -34.58 21.53 -4.77
N TYR A 660 -33.35 22.00 -4.97
CA TYR A 660 -33.00 23.41 -5.08
C TYR A 660 -32.16 23.66 -6.35
N PRO A 661 -32.78 23.69 -7.55
CA PRO A 661 -32.09 23.91 -8.81
C PRO A 661 -31.43 25.29 -8.92
N GLU A 662 -31.96 26.29 -8.23
CA GLU A 662 -31.40 27.64 -8.09
C GLU A 662 -30.07 27.65 -7.33
N GLY A 663 -29.72 26.54 -6.68
CA GLY A 663 -28.51 26.37 -5.90
C GLY A 663 -28.67 26.96 -4.50
N MET A 664 -28.22 26.21 -3.51
CA MET A 664 -28.22 26.67 -2.14
C MET A 664 -26.83 27.25 -1.83
N SER A 665 -26.74 28.42 -1.17
CA SER A 665 -25.47 29.04 -0.72
C SER A 665 -25.27 28.98 0.81
N ARG A 666 -24.03 28.84 1.30
CA ARG A 666 -23.65 28.93 2.73
C ARG A 666 -22.30 29.59 2.87
N VAL A 667 -22.06 30.28 3.99
CA VAL A 667 -20.70 30.63 4.40
C VAL A 667 -20.09 29.43 5.11
N ILE A 668 -18.86 29.05 4.77
CA ILE A 668 -18.16 27.91 5.34
C ILE A 668 -16.89 28.35 6.06
N LEU A 669 -16.66 27.78 7.25
CA LEU A 669 -15.44 27.89 8.06
C LEU A 669 -14.75 26.53 8.13
N LEU A 670 -13.46 26.47 7.82
CA LEU A 670 -12.68 25.23 7.86
C LEU A 670 -11.41 25.43 8.68
N GLY A 671 -11.29 24.70 9.79
CA GLY A 671 -10.05 24.68 10.59
C GLY A 671 -8.87 24.09 9.81
N ASP A 672 -7.72 24.75 9.85
CA ASP A 672 -6.47 24.26 9.26
C ASP A 672 -5.47 23.82 10.36
N PRO A 673 -5.35 22.51 10.63
CA PRO A 673 -4.37 21.99 11.58
C PRO A 673 -2.92 22.04 11.12
N SER A 674 -2.65 22.49 9.88
CA SER A 674 -1.33 22.36 9.27
C SER A 674 -0.25 23.20 9.96
N LYS A 675 -0.63 24.27 10.65
CA LYS A 675 0.24 25.11 11.47
C LYS A 675 -0.31 25.17 12.89
N GLU A 676 0.58 25.10 13.89
CA GLU A 676 0.25 25.22 15.32
C GLU A 676 -0.94 24.36 15.78
N VAL A 677 -1.20 23.23 15.09
CA VAL A 677 -2.32 22.31 15.36
C VAL A 677 -3.70 23.02 15.32
N GLY A 678 -3.81 24.09 14.54
CA GLY A 678 -5.05 24.85 14.44
C GLY A 678 -5.36 25.68 15.68
N SER A 679 -4.32 26.15 16.40
CA SER A 679 -4.50 27.09 17.51
C SER A 679 -5.16 28.38 17.04
N LEU A 680 -5.99 28.93 17.90
CA LEU A 680 -6.81 30.11 17.66
C LEU A 680 -6.16 31.32 18.32
N ALA A 681 -5.79 32.31 17.51
CA ALA A 681 -5.33 33.62 17.95
C ALA A 681 -6.17 34.73 17.28
N GLU A 682 -5.78 35.99 17.45
CA GLU A 682 -6.40 37.14 16.79
C GLU A 682 -6.67 36.92 15.29
N PRO A 683 -5.69 36.47 14.45
CA PRO A 683 -5.91 36.37 13.01
C PRO A 683 -7.02 35.38 12.64
N GLU A 684 -7.15 34.27 13.36
CA GLU A 684 -8.22 33.30 13.18
C GLU A 684 -9.56 33.86 13.66
N CYS A 685 -9.59 34.45 14.86
CA CYS A 685 -10.80 34.98 15.48
C CYS A 685 -11.41 36.12 14.66
N ALA A 686 -10.58 37.03 14.13
CA ALA A 686 -11.04 38.12 13.26
C ALA A 686 -11.75 37.60 12.00
N ARG A 687 -11.23 36.51 11.39
CA ARG A 687 -11.86 35.85 10.23
C ARG A 687 -13.19 35.19 10.58
N ILE A 688 -13.27 34.56 11.75
CA ILE A 688 -14.51 33.93 12.25
C ILE A 688 -15.60 34.99 12.46
N LEU A 689 -15.27 36.11 13.10
CA LEU A 689 -16.19 37.23 13.31
C LEU A 689 -16.70 37.79 11.97
N ALA A 690 -15.78 38.09 11.05
CA ALA A 690 -16.15 38.63 9.74
C ALA A 690 -16.96 37.65 8.88
N ALA A 691 -16.78 36.33 9.06
CA ALA A 691 -17.57 35.31 8.41
C ALA A 691 -19.02 35.26 8.93
N MET A 692 -19.22 35.43 10.24
CA MET A 692 -20.58 35.58 10.81
C MET A 692 -21.28 36.81 10.25
N ASP A 693 -20.56 37.94 10.16
CA ASP A 693 -21.13 39.16 9.57
C ASP A 693 -21.47 38.98 8.09
N LEU A 694 -20.64 38.24 7.33
CA LEU A 694 -20.93 37.89 5.94
C LEU A 694 -22.18 37.01 5.83
N ALA A 695 -22.31 35.98 6.68
CA ALA A 695 -23.45 35.07 6.70
C ALA A 695 -24.76 35.82 7.00
N GLU A 696 -24.72 36.75 7.97
CA GLU A 696 -25.86 37.61 8.31
C GLU A 696 -26.24 38.54 7.16
N ARG A 697 -25.26 39.22 6.54
CA ARG A 697 -25.51 40.10 5.38
C ARG A 697 -26.14 39.36 4.20
N LEU A 698 -25.66 38.15 3.92
CA LEU A 698 -26.16 37.32 2.83
C LEU A 698 -27.44 36.56 3.20
N ARG A 699 -27.80 36.52 4.49
CA ARG A 699 -28.91 35.74 5.05
C ARG A 699 -28.83 34.27 4.68
N VAL A 700 -27.64 33.69 4.82
CA VAL A 700 -27.36 32.27 4.57
C VAL A 700 -26.83 31.59 5.83
N PRO A 701 -26.98 30.26 5.97
CA PRO A 701 -26.41 29.53 7.10
C PRO A 701 -24.88 29.63 7.14
N LEU A 702 -24.33 29.52 8.35
CA LEU A 702 -22.91 29.33 8.60
C LEU A 702 -22.64 27.84 8.83
N GLU A 703 -21.76 27.24 8.04
CA GLU A 703 -21.29 25.86 8.24
C GLU A 703 -19.85 25.88 8.75
N TRP A 704 -19.56 25.17 9.84
CA TRP A 704 -18.23 25.13 10.41
C TRP A 704 -17.73 23.71 10.58
N PHE A 705 -16.68 23.41 9.82
CA PHE A 705 -15.87 22.21 9.90
C PHE A 705 -14.76 22.43 10.94
N THR A 706 -15.06 21.99 12.16
CA THR A 706 -14.28 22.35 13.35
C THR A 706 -13.13 21.38 13.59
N LEU A 707 -11.95 21.96 13.80
CA LEU A 707 -10.73 21.28 14.22
C LEU A 707 -9.81 22.34 14.82
N SER A 708 -9.56 22.27 16.13
CA SER A 708 -8.70 23.23 16.81
C SER A 708 -8.06 22.70 18.09
N ALA A 709 -6.81 23.07 18.33
CA ALA A 709 -6.12 22.87 19.60
C ALA A 709 -6.49 23.91 20.69
N GLY A 710 -7.48 24.77 20.44
CA GLY A 710 -7.91 25.81 21.37
C GLY A 710 -7.12 27.11 21.24
N ALA A 711 -7.19 27.96 22.27
CA ALA A 711 -6.50 29.24 22.28
C ALA A 711 -4.98 29.06 22.16
N LYS A 712 -4.32 29.92 21.38
CA LYS A 712 -2.86 29.93 21.31
C LYS A 712 -2.28 30.31 22.67
N ILE A 713 -1.46 29.42 23.23
CA ILE A 713 -0.72 29.66 24.46
C ILE A 713 0.65 30.24 24.10
N SER A 714 0.94 31.44 24.56
CA SER A 714 2.24 32.09 24.40
C SER A 714 2.57 32.93 25.62
N MET A 715 3.83 32.87 26.07
CA MET A 715 4.32 33.72 27.16
C MET A 715 4.42 35.19 26.74
N GLU A 716 4.49 35.47 25.44
CA GLU A 716 4.60 36.84 24.91
C GLU A 716 3.24 37.55 24.86
N SER A 717 2.19 36.87 24.37
CA SER A 717 0.85 37.44 24.27
C SER A 717 0.01 37.30 25.55
N GLY A 718 0.50 36.55 26.55
CA GLY A 718 -0.24 36.30 27.79
C GLY A 718 -1.67 35.80 27.55
N THR A 719 -2.65 36.48 28.13
CA THR A 719 -4.08 36.15 28.04
C THR A 719 -4.82 36.84 26.89
N GLU A 720 -4.16 37.65 26.05
CA GLU A 720 -4.82 38.41 24.98
C GLU A 720 -5.56 37.50 23.99
N ASN A 721 -5.04 36.31 23.72
CA ASN A 721 -5.74 35.34 22.88
C ASN A 721 -7.07 34.89 23.50
N MET A 722 -7.19 34.85 24.84
CA MET A 722 -8.46 34.52 25.49
C MET A 722 -9.52 35.60 25.30
N ASP A 723 -9.13 36.87 25.21
CA ASP A 723 -10.06 37.97 24.92
C ASP A 723 -10.68 37.80 23.52
N TRP A 724 -9.86 37.39 22.55
CA TRP A 724 -10.35 37.04 21.21
C TRP A 724 -11.28 35.83 21.23
N ILE A 725 -10.97 34.80 22.03
CA ILE A 725 -11.87 33.66 22.19
C ILE A 725 -13.23 34.08 22.76
N ALA A 726 -13.23 34.93 23.78
CA ALA A 726 -14.43 35.45 24.40
C ALA A 726 -15.24 36.35 23.44
N ARG A 727 -14.57 37.15 22.61
CA ARG A 727 -15.23 37.96 21.56
C ARG A 727 -15.98 37.10 20.55
N VAL A 728 -15.34 36.02 20.06
CA VAL A 728 -16.00 35.07 19.15
C VAL A 728 -17.19 34.40 19.82
N LEU A 729 -17.03 33.94 21.07
CA LEU A 729 -18.12 33.33 21.83
C LEU A 729 -19.32 34.28 21.97
N ARG A 730 -19.07 35.52 22.40
CA ARG A 730 -20.11 36.53 22.54
C ARG A 730 -20.84 36.77 21.21
N ARG A 731 -20.09 36.96 20.12
CA ARG A 731 -20.68 37.20 18.80
C ARG A 731 -21.50 36.01 18.32
N LEU A 732 -21.06 34.78 18.57
CA LEU A 732 -21.77 33.56 18.22
C LEU A 732 -23.11 33.43 18.96
N ILE A 733 -23.15 33.80 20.25
CA ILE A 733 -24.38 33.86 21.04
C ILE A 733 -25.33 34.92 20.44
N GLU A 734 -24.84 36.13 20.19
CA GLU A 734 -25.63 37.20 19.59
C GLU A 734 -26.16 36.79 18.19
N PHE A 735 -25.34 36.11 17.38
CA PHE A 735 -25.68 35.62 16.05
C PHE A 735 -26.81 34.58 16.10
N THR A 736 -26.72 33.60 17.00
CA THR A 736 -27.75 32.56 17.15
C THR A 736 -29.02 33.09 17.82
N GLN A 737 -28.93 34.01 18.78
CA GLN A 737 -30.09 34.66 19.40
C GLN A 737 -30.87 35.53 18.41
N ALA A 738 -30.21 36.11 17.40
CA ALA A 738 -30.86 36.78 16.29
C ALA A 738 -31.58 35.81 15.32
N GLY A 739 -31.51 34.50 15.57
CA GLY A 739 -32.21 33.46 14.80
C GLY A 739 -31.45 32.97 13.56
N ASN A 740 -30.17 33.31 13.44
CA ASN A 740 -29.30 32.80 12.37
C ASN A 740 -28.88 31.35 12.66
N GLU A 741 -28.67 30.57 11.58
CA GLU A 741 -28.38 29.15 11.64
C GLU A 741 -26.87 28.86 11.60
N VAL A 742 -26.41 27.99 12.49
CA VAL A 742 -25.02 27.49 12.53
C VAL A 742 -25.02 25.96 12.52
N ASN A 743 -24.40 25.38 11.50
CA ASN A 743 -24.23 23.94 11.37
C ASN A 743 -22.78 23.56 11.63
N LEU A 744 -22.54 22.59 12.51
CA LEU A 744 -21.20 22.17 12.93
C LEU A 744 -20.89 20.75 12.47
N ILE A 745 -19.70 20.57 11.91
CA ILE A 745 -19.13 19.27 11.58
C ILE A 745 -17.84 19.12 12.37
N ILE A 746 -17.83 18.21 13.34
CA ILE A 746 -16.67 17.93 14.18
C ILE A 746 -15.84 16.84 13.51
N MET A 747 -14.73 17.24 12.88
CA MET A 747 -13.90 16.36 12.04
C MET A 747 -12.59 15.92 12.69
N GLY A 748 -12.34 16.34 13.92
CA GLY A 748 -11.12 16.03 14.64
C GLY A 748 -11.23 16.39 16.12
N ILE A 749 -10.07 16.50 16.76
CA ILE A 749 -9.99 16.84 18.18
C ILE A 749 -10.15 18.36 18.32
N ASN A 750 -11.13 18.77 19.12
CA ASN A 750 -11.38 20.14 19.52
C ASN A 750 -11.05 20.29 21.00
N VAL A 751 -10.17 21.25 21.32
CA VAL A 751 -9.70 21.48 22.69
C VAL A 751 -10.09 22.90 23.17
N GLY A 752 -10.42 23.03 24.45
CA GLY A 752 -10.53 24.32 25.13
C GLY A 752 -11.70 25.18 24.66
N GLY A 753 -11.41 26.30 23.97
CA GLY A 753 -12.41 27.28 23.54
C GLY A 753 -13.37 26.78 22.46
N GLN A 754 -12.90 25.93 21.55
CA GLN A 754 -13.73 25.45 20.43
C GLN A 754 -14.94 24.61 20.89
N PRO A 755 -14.82 23.65 21.84
CA PRO A 755 -15.99 22.97 22.41
C PRO A 755 -17.05 23.91 23.03
N TYR A 756 -16.66 25.02 23.66
CA TYR A 756 -17.62 26.01 24.17
C TYR A 756 -18.38 26.66 23.03
N TRP A 757 -17.68 27.08 21.98
CA TRP A 757 -18.34 27.63 20.79
C TRP A 757 -19.28 26.62 20.14
N ASN A 758 -18.88 25.35 20.11
CA ASN A 758 -19.71 24.30 19.53
C ASN A 758 -21.03 24.14 20.30
N ALA A 759 -20.95 24.07 21.63
CA ALA A 759 -22.13 23.96 22.48
C ALA A 759 -23.05 25.19 22.34
N GLU A 760 -22.48 26.38 22.37
CA GLU A 760 -23.24 27.64 22.32
C GLU A 760 -23.85 27.92 20.93
N ALA A 761 -23.32 27.29 19.88
CA ALA A 761 -23.88 27.35 18.53
C ALA A 761 -25.05 26.38 18.28
N THR A 762 -25.11 25.22 18.97
CA THR A 762 -26.07 24.15 18.60
C THR A 762 -26.80 23.45 19.75
N MET A 763 -26.43 23.66 21.02
CA MET A 763 -26.97 22.90 22.16
C MET A 763 -27.93 23.72 23.04
N LEU A 764 -28.17 24.99 22.73
CA LEU A 764 -29.13 25.82 23.48
C LEU A 764 -30.49 25.87 22.80
N MET A 765 -31.56 26.05 23.59
CA MET A 765 -32.95 26.00 23.10
C MET A 765 -33.26 26.99 21.96
N HIS A 766 -32.55 28.12 21.91
CA HIS A 766 -32.74 29.14 20.86
C HIS A 766 -31.92 28.88 19.59
N THR A 767 -30.96 27.95 19.63
CA THR A 767 -30.06 27.69 18.51
C THR A 767 -30.79 27.01 17.36
N ARG A 768 -30.35 27.34 16.13
CA ARG A 768 -30.82 26.72 14.90
C ARG A 768 -29.62 26.09 14.20
N GLY A 769 -29.78 24.85 13.78
CA GLY A 769 -28.76 24.09 13.06
C GLY A 769 -28.54 22.73 13.67
N ILE A 770 -27.47 22.06 13.24
CA ILE A 770 -27.12 20.71 13.65
C ILE A 770 -25.64 20.61 14.05
N LEU A 771 -25.33 19.64 14.92
CA LEU A 771 -23.97 19.20 15.19
C LEU A 771 -23.81 17.76 14.70
N VAL A 772 -22.86 17.55 13.80
CA VAL A 772 -22.47 16.22 13.30
C VAL A 772 -21.07 15.91 13.78
N MET A 773 -20.92 14.86 14.57
CA MET A 773 -19.63 14.44 15.08
C MET A 773 -19.14 13.17 14.38
N THR A 774 -17.93 13.21 13.83
CA THR A 774 -17.32 12.03 13.21
C THR A 774 -16.81 11.05 14.27
N PRO A 775 -16.72 9.73 13.97
CA PRO A 775 -16.21 8.74 14.93
C PRO A 775 -14.77 9.00 15.41
N GLU A 776 -13.95 9.63 14.55
CA GLU A 776 -12.56 9.97 14.89
C GLU A 776 -12.42 11.29 15.67
N ALA A 777 -13.52 12.02 15.92
CA ALA A 777 -13.50 13.31 16.60
C ALA A 777 -13.58 13.19 18.14
N ALA A 778 -13.15 14.24 18.83
CA ALA A 778 -13.36 14.42 20.27
C ALA A 778 -13.57 15.90 20.60
N MET A 779 -14.46 16.21 21.53
CA MET A 779 -14.62 17.57 22.09
C MET A 779 -14.22 17.54 23.55
N VAL A 780 -13.11 18.20 23.90
CA VAL A 780 -12.56 18.16 25.27
C VAL A 780 -12.20 19.55 25.75
N LEU A 781 -12.56 19.90 26.98
CA LEU A 781 -12.13 21.18 27.56
C LEU A 781 -10.63 21.15 27.88
N THR A 782 -10.19 20.04 28.45
CA THR A 782 -8.80 19.79 28.82
C THR A 782 -8.37 18.45 28.22
N GLY A 783 -7.22 18.43 27.54
CA GLY A 783 -6.70 17.20 26.96
C GLY A 783 -6.34 16.16 28.03
N LYS A 784 -6.50 14.88 27.70
CA LYS A 784 -6.28 13.74 28.60
C LYS A 784 -4.93 13.79 29.29
N THR A 785 -3.85 14.06 28.57
CA THR A 785 -2.51 14.13 29.15
C THR A 785 -2.39 15.20 30.23
N ALA A 786 -3.06 16.34 30.07
CA ALA A 786 -3.07 17.38 31.10
C ALA A 786 -3.90 16.97 32.33
N LEU A 787 -4.99 16.22 32.13
CA LEU A 787 -5.79 15.65 33.22
C LEU A 787 -5.05 14.54 33.99
N ASP A 788 -4.18 13.76 33.31
CA ASP A 788 -3.30 12.80 33.97
C ASP A 788 -2.33 13.52 34.93
N TYR A 789 -1.73 14.63 34.47
CA TYR A 789 -0.86 15.46 35.31
C TYR A 789 -1.60 16.06 36.52
N SER A 790 -2.89 16.38 36.39
CA SER A 790 -3.72 16.84 37.50
C SER A 790 -4.30 15.70 38.36
N GLY A 791 -4.06 14.43 37.97
CA GLY A 791 -4.49 13.22 38.69
C GLY A 791 -5.98 12.90 38.59
N SER A 792 -6.68 13.31 37.51
CA SER A 792 -8.13 13.52 37.60
C SER A 792 -9.07 12.66 36.72
N VAL A 793 -8.63 11.82 35.77
CA VAL A 793 -9.59 11.00 34.97
C VAL A 793 -9.08 9.63 34.54
N SER A 794 -9.88 8.57 34.79
CA SER A 794 -9.63 7.17 34.37
C SER A 794 -10.03 6.89 32.91
N ALA A 795 -9.52 7.68 31.96
CA ALA A 795 -9.74 7.46 30.53
C ALA A 795 -8.42 7.15 29.81
N GLU A 796 -8.48 6.43 28.69
CA GLU A 796 -7.27 6.02 27.95
C GLU A 796 -6.70 7.19 27.13
N ASP A 797 -7.58 7.96 26.47
CA ASP A 797 -7.25 9.02 25.53
C ASP A 797 -8.32 10.14 25.50
N ASN A 798 -8.18 11.09 24.57
CA ASN A 798 -9.16 12.17 24.39
C ASN A 798 -10.53 11.66 23.93
N HIS A 799 -10.59 10.55 23.17
CA HIS A 799 -11.84 9.94 22.73
C HIS A 799 -12.59 9.37 23.93
N GLY A 800 -11.89 8.78 24.90
CA GLY A 800 -12.49 8.27 26.12
C GLY A 800 -13.19 9.32 27.00
N ILE A 801 -12.81 10.60 26.91
CA ILE A 801 -13.40 11.70 27.70
C ILE A 801 -14.30 12.64 26.90
N GLY A 802 -14.26 12.60 25.57
CA GLY A 802 -15.02 13.54 24.75
C GLY A 802 -15.35 13.05 23.35
N GLY A 803 -15.15 11.77 23.05
CA GLY A 803 -15.51 11.16 21.77
C GLY A 803 -17.02 10.98 21.60
N TYR A 804 -17.45 10.75 20.35
CA TYR A 804 -18.86 10.55 20.01
C TYR A 804 -19.45 9.35 20.74
N GLU A 805 -18.90 8.16 20.53
CA GLU A 805 -19.50 6.94 21.08
C GLU A 805 -19.51 6.86 22.62
N PRO A 806 -18.43 7.21 23.35
CA PRO A 806 -18.41 7.03 24.80
C PRO A 806 -19.10 8.17 25.58
N ILE A 807 -19.12 9.40 25.06
CA ILE A 807 -19.51 10.58 25.85
C ILE A 807 -20.54 11.44 25.11
N MET A 808 -20.19 11.99 23.95
CA MET A 808 -21.02 13.02 23.32
C MET A 808 -22.34 12.45 22.78
N GLY A 809 -22.30 11.35 22.03
CA GLY A 809 -23.50 10.70 21.50
C GLY A 809 -24.51 10.29 22.58
N PRO A 810 -24.11 9.62 23.68
CA PRO A 810 -25.01 9.33 24.80
C PRO A 810 -25.57 10.56 25.52
N ASN A 811 -24.82 11.67 25.54
CA ASN A 811 -25.26 12.92 26.20
C ASN A 811 -26.26 13.72 25.34
N GLY A 812 -26.42 13.36 24.06
CA GLY A 812 -27.13 14.16 23.07
C GLY A 812 -26.28 15.29 22.51
#